data_AF-A0A3N0BF45-F1
#
_entry.id   AF-A0A3N0BF45-F1
#
_cell.length_a   1.000
_cell.length_b   1.000
_cell.length_c   1.000
_cell.angle_alpha   90.00
_cell.angle_beta   90.00
_cell.angle_gamma   90.00
#
_symmetry.space_group_name_H-M   'P 1'
#
loop_
_entity.id
_entity.type
_entity.pdbx_description
1 polymer ?
#
loop_
_entity_poly.entity_id
_entity_poly.type
_entity_poly.pdbx_seq_one_letter_code
_entity_poly.pdbx_strand_id
1 'polypeptide(L)'
;MQTMIRKSGGRVLRALMACMLVLSALGSVVLPSVFNRAYASESSELEVGGSIYYAGYSTNWMLADGSMAYCGNPSAATPGSGSYQKGGIDAPSGRSDETIADLWFGYGSPGFDAGMFPDTWYDGSEMTDARYAALTHIIVSDTFSSNGDYALYGCSQDFKDWARYNVIGFGEDGSEINENATGRQMCRRAGEGPSNFSAFELFTGAGTQIVLSFKYIPNGSVELTKLSANPSVSDGNACYSTQGAVYGIYSDAACTSEVARMTTDAAGYARADEIAVGDYYVKEISASTGMWTDDTAYPVTVRSNKVSAVNGGTVYDIPFSDPVGMLVGKVDATTNANRPQSAASLKGAEFTVEYFDGDYASVAAARASGQAHDTWVFVSDEDGFAYYADEFKVSGPDLYRQTNGTTACLPIGTVLITETKAPVGYNLDDGDHNDPKTFLVRITDEGAVGENVYTYNSPVSADTVERGDYRLVKEVSTNNDEEDQELTRIAIEGIQFQIINDNDGAVVSPDSGELVEKGGVVCTITTDEDGFATTKDHHPQGWTGALAYGDYTVHEVIPDDVAQRVKTEYGITLIGVDDWAITVSTEGQYKPVQIVVNHIPQTPIVIQKVDSTTGKAIPLPCSFQLFDADGELVTYNDRYAGEVVDTWTTLSSGKCTLPMKLDEGTYRLHEVESPEGYVLGGEDIKFTVDEYRTWDDPITVTYADAPIRAEIQILKTDGESELPVEGAEYCIKAEGNVVTGDGTIRFEDGQIVGYVTTDAEGKASVEDLYLGNYVIYETKSPEDWALDTSEHHVSIESQGQLVPIVVESFDAVDAPTTIELLKVDGTDADKKLAGATFHIWQVSDDAVVDGIDQGFSVLYETDVITGSDGTADVSYLPHGSYLIEETEAPEGYYTPEDSEPIAFEVNDQGFIGLATEGSQFASTLALTFENTPTLFDVTKTDLTSGAELPGATLAITDEDGVLVEEWVSTEEAHRVIGIAPGSYTLTETIAPEGYLLTTSVPFEVKETGEVQSVVMKDDYTKIDISKTDIATGEELPGAHLAILDKDGKTVAEWDTTDEVHRINGLESGDYTLRETSAPDGYEVAEDVAFTVEETGDVQKVEMKDKSMPDSGESLPKTGDDLPPLPIVALFGALGCAAATVALAKHRGHKEKDEDEGEGGGEE
;
A
#
# COMPACT_ATOMS: atom_id res chain seq x y z
N MET A 1 -5.76 7.54 -56.52
CA MET A 1 -5.76 6.08 -56.71
C MET A 1 -7.17 5.62 -57.11
N GLN A 2 -7.43 4.33 -57.34
CA GLN A 2 -8.68 3.84 -57.97
C GLN A 2 -9.94 3.89 -57.08
N THR A 3 -11.11 3.86 -57.74
CA THR A 3 -12.48 3.88 -57.18
C THR A 3 -13.01 2.46 -56.85
N MET A 4 -14.24 2.38 -56.30
CA MET A 4 -15.07 1.17 -56.04
C MET A 4 -14.72 0.44 -54.71
N ILE A 5 -15.61 -0.21 -53.91
CA ILE A 5 -17.06 -0.55 -53.96
C ILE A 5 -17.51 -0.97 -52.50
N ARG A 6 -18.77 -1.15 -52.00
CA ARG A 6 -20.15 -1.46 -52.51
C ARG A 6 -21.30 -0.99 -51.56
N LYS A 7 -22.51 -1.01 -52.13
CA LYS A 7 -23.89 -1.23 -51.60
C LYS A 7 -24.06 -2.10 -50.32
N SER A 8 -25.15 -2.04 -49.49
CA SER A 8 -26.41 -1.23 -49.49
C SER A 8 -27.39 -1.56 -48.32
N GLY A 9 -28.28 -0.63 -47.90
CA GLY A 9 -29.65 -0.98 -47.40
C GLY A 9 -30.40 0.00 -46.46
N GLY A 10 -31.61 0.49 -46.86
CA GLY A 10 -32.60 1.24 -46.03
C GLY A 10 -32.54 2.78 -46.16
N ARG A 11 -33.48 3.49 -46.83
CA ARG A 11 -34.90 3.86 -46.53
C ARG A 11 -35.07 4.79 -45.30
N VAL A 12 -35.77 5.94 -45.36
CA VAL A 12 -36.70 6.50 -46.39
C VAL A 12 -36.07 7.70 -47.18
N LEU A 13 -36.54 8.96 -47.38
CA LEU A 13 -37.80 9.72 -47.14
C LEU A 13 -38.15 10.69 -48.32
N ARG A 14 -38.62 11.94 -48.08
CA ARG A 14 -39.34 12.88 -49.00
C ARG A 14 -39.41 14.31 -48.39
N ALA A 15 -39.87 15.44 -49.00
CA ALA A 15 -40.02 16.00 -50.39
C ALA A 15 -41.11 17.12 -50.38
N LEU A 16 -41.24 18.16 -51.25
CA LEU A 16 -40.44 18.87 -52.29
C LEU A 16 -41.26 20.09 -52.83
N MET A 17 -40.61 21.17 -53.36
CA MET A 17 -41.10 22.12 -54.42
C MET A 17 -42.30 23.08 -54.12
N ALA A 18 -42.70 24.10 -54.94
CA ALA A 18 -42.05 24.99 -55.96
C ALA A 18 -42.98 26.13 -56.53
N CYS A 19 -42.37 27.16 -57.16
CA CYS A 19 -42.72 27.96 -58.38
C CYS A 19 -44.13 28.55 -58.76
N MET A 20 -44.05 29.71 -59.48
CA MET A 20 -44.68 30.08 -60.79
C MET A 20 -45.70 31.26 -60.92
N LEU A 21 -46.16 31.54 -62.17
CA LEU A 21 -46.60 32.86 -62.71
C LEU A 21 -47.89 32.84 -63.57
N VAL A 22 -48.69 33.92 -63.50
CA VAL A 22 -49.40 34.64 -64.61
C VAL A 22 -50.73 34.14 -65.26
N LEU A 23 -51.73 35.05 -65.25
CA LEU A 23 -52.89 35.33 -66.15
C LEU A 23 -54.28 34.62 -66.11
N SER A 24 -55.32 35.49 -66.10
CA SER A 24 -56.59 35.50 -66.86
C SER A 24 -57.81 34.57 -66.58
N ALA A 25 -58.87 35.23 -66.04
CA ALA A 25 -60.22 35.42 -66.64
C ALA A 25 -61.32 34.32 -66.73
N LEU A 26 -62.53 34.74 -66.28
CA LEU A 26 -63.91 34.38 -66.73
C LEU A 26 -64.45 32.94 -66.56
N GLY A 27 -65.63 32.82 -65.91
CA GLY A 27 -66.51 31.63 -65.99
C GLY A 27 -67.65 31.62 -64.94
N SER A 28 -68.90 31.80 -65.38
CA SER A 28 -70.10 31.85 -64.52
C SER A 28 -70.90 30.54 -64.50
N VAL A 29 -71.61 30.23 -63.40
CA VAL A 29 -72.93 29.54 -63.28
C VAL A 29 -73.17 29.28 -61.76
N VAL A 30 -74.17 29.78 -61.01
CA VAL A 30 -75.63 30.03 -61.17
C VAL A 30 -76.51 28.83 -60.75
N LEU A 31 -77.15 28.96 -59.56
CA LEU A 31 -78.36 28.24 -59.05
C LEU A 31 -78.21 26.75 -58.64
N PRO A 32 -79.13 26.18 -57.78
CA PRO A 32 -79.78 26.80 -56.61
C PRO A 32 -80.08 25.87 -55.41
N SER A 33 -80.73 26.46 -54.39
CA SER A 33 -81.89 25.94 -53.62
C SER A 33 -81.73 25.08 -52.35
N VAL A 34 -82.21 25.69 -51.25
CA VAL A 34 -83.19 25.14 -50.28
C VAL A 34 -82.89 23.79 -49.61
N PHE A 35 -82.63 23.86 -48.30
CA PHE A 35 -83.43 23.10 -47.35
C PHE A 35 -84.08 24.04 -46.33
N ASN A 36 -85.20 23.60 -45.75
CA ASN A 36 -86.11 24.40 -44.94
C ASN A 36 -86.57 23.58 -43.75
N ARG A 37 -86.40 24.08 -42.50
CA ARG A 37 -87.41 23.95 -41.43
C ARG A 37 -87.05 24.62 -40.11
N ALA A 38 -88.13 24.89 -39.37
CA ALA A 38 -88.20 25.03 -37.91
C ALA A 38 -87.41 26.18 -37.27
N TYR A 39 -88.10 27.30 -37.10
CA TYR A 39 -88.00 27.98 -35.80
C TYR A 39 -88.42 26.99 -34.71
N ALA A 40 -87.50 26.64 -33.82
CA ALA A 40 -87.90 26.17 -32.49
C ALA A 40 -88.59 27.34 -31.77
N SER A 41 -89.55 27.06 -30.90
CA SER A 41 -90.10 28.08 -30.01
C SER A 41 -89.00 28.48 -29.02
N GLU A 42 -88.33 29.60 -29.24
CA GLU A 42 -87.42 30.19 -28.25
C GLU A 42 -88.23 30.45 -26.98
N SER A 43 -87.73 30.00 -25.82
CA SER A 43 -88.35 30.27 -24.53
C SER A 43 -87.51 31.28 -23.75
N SER A 44 -88.16 31.94 -22.80
CA SER A 44 -87.55 32.89 -21.87
C SER A 44 -87.76 32.38 -20.46
N GLU A 45 -86.75 32.46 -19.61
CA GLU A 45 -86.93 32.19 -18.18
C GLU A 45 -87.53 33.44 -17.53
N LEU A 46 -88.75 33.32 -17.00
CA LEU A 46 -89.43 34.37 -16.25
C LEU A 46 -89.14 34.19 -14.76
N GLU A 47 -88.53 35.18 -14.13
CA GLU A 47 -88.41 35.27 -12.68
C GLU A 47 -89.51 36.19 -12.13
N VAL A 48 -90.37 35.67 -11.26
CA VAL A 48 -91.41 36.45 -10.56
C VAL A 48 -90.97 36.69 -9.11
N GLY A 49 -90.67 37.95 -8.81
CA GLY A 49 -90.12 38.42 -7.53
C GLY A 49 -91.17 38.97 -6.55
N GLY A 50 -90.70 39.75 -5.59
CA GLY A 50 -91.52 40.35 -4.53
C GLY A 50 -92.57 41.35 -5.04
N SER A 51 -93.59 41.58 -4.22
CA SER A 51 -94.71 42.46 -4.56
C SER A 51 -94.33 43.95 -4.60
N ILE A 52 -94.62 44.60 -5.73
CA ILE A 52 -94.62 46.04 -5.89
C ILE A 52 -95.98 46.55 -5.43
N TYR A 53 -96.08 47.06 -4.20
CA TYR A 53 -97.33 47.59 -3.65
C TYR A 53 -97.63 49.01 -4.16
N TYR A 54 -98.84 49.24 -4.67
CA TYR A 54 -99.33 50.56 -5.04
C TYR A 54 -100.82 50.73 -4.69
N ALA A 55 -101.10 51.70 -3.81
CA ALA A 55 -102.42 52.24 -3.49
C ALA A 55 -103.56 51.21 -3.36
N GLY A 56 -103.40 50.25 -2.45
CA GLY A 56 -104.39 49.21 -2.16
C GLY A 56 -104.25 47.91 -2.96
N TYR A 57 -103.40 47.89 -3.99
CA TYR A 57 -103.08 46.68 -4.76
C TYR A 57 -101.56 46.43 -4.84
N SER A 58 -101.17 45.38 -5.56
CA SER A 58 -99.77 45.10 -5.88
C SER A 58 -99.62 44.29 -7.16
N THR A 59 -98.62 44.61 -7.97
CA THR A 59 -98.05 43.68 -8.97
C THR A 59 -96.80 43.01 -8.40
N ASN A 60 -96.07 42.26 -9.21
CA ASN A 60 -94.78 41.66 -8.84
C ASN A 60 -93.64 42.29 -9.66
N TRP A 61 -92.44 42.36 -9.09
CA TRP A 61 -91.23 42.48 -9.90
C TRP A 61 -91.14 41.26 -10.84
N MET A 62 -90.83 41.48 -12.11
CA MET A 62 -90.64 40.40 -13.07
C MET A 62 -89.43 40.66 -13.96
N LEU A 63 -88.63 39.63 -14.21
CA LEU A 63 -87.52 39.67 -15.17
C LEU A 63 -87.67 38.52 -16.17
N ALA A 64 -87.44 38.78 -17.47
CA ALA A 64 -87.39 37.75 -18.50
C ALA A 64 -86.00 37.75 -19.15
N ASP A 65 -85.27 36.63 -19.02
CA ASP A 65 -83.83 36.54 -19.35
C ASP A 65 -82.96 37.64 -18.67
N GLY A 66 -83.41 38.18 -17.54
CA GLY A 66 -82.77 39.28 -16.81
C GLY A 66 -83.15 40.70 -17.24
N SER A 67 -83.88 40.86 -18.35
CA SER A 67 -84.50 42.13 -18.76
C SER A 67 -85.77 42.43 -17.95
N MET A 68 -86.12 43.70 -17.71
CA MET A 68 -87.40 44.03 -17.05
C MET A 68 -88.59 43.45 -17.83
N ALA A 69 -89.53 42.85 -17.10
CA ALA A 69 -90.73 42.26 -17.66
C ALA A 69 -91.99 42.85 -17.03
N TYR A 70 -93.06 42.99 -17.81
CA TYR A 70 -94.31 43.63 -17.38
C TYR A 70 -95.53 42.78 -17.71
N CYS A 71 -96.44 42.62 -16.74
CA CYS A 71 -97.71 41.95 -16.93
C CYS A 71 -98.69 42.81 -17.76
N GLY A 72 -99.31 42.22 -18.79
CA GLY A 72 -100.29 42.90 -19.64
C GLY A 72 -101.73 42.91 -19.09
N ASN A 73 -102.07 41.97 -18.20
CA ASN A 73 -103.44 41.70 -17.73
C ASN A 73 -103.55 41.52 -16.19
N PRO A 74 -103.44 42.59 -15.37
CA PRO A 74 -103.22 42.53 -13.92
C PRO A 74 -104.29 41.80 -13.10
N SER A 75 -105.54 41.73 -13.56
CA SER A 75 -106.58 41.00 -12.84
C SER A 75 -106.47 39.46 -12.97
N ALA A 76 -105.60 38.96 -13.85
CA ALA A 76 -105.29 37.53 -13.92
C ALA A 76 -104.32 37.14 -12.80
N ALA A 77 -104.26 35.85 -12.46
CA ALA A 77 -103.33 35.38 -11.43
C ALA A 77 -101.88 35.55 -11.89
N THR A 78 -101.01 36.09 -11.03
CA THR A 78 -99.58 36.15 -11.29
C THR A 78 -99.06 34.74 -11.63
N PRO A 79 -98.33 34.55 -12.75
CA PRO A 79 -97.70 33.28 -13.06
C PRO A 79 -96.64 32.93 -11.99
N GLY A 80 -96.24 31.66 -11.96
CA GLY A 80 -95.02 31.28 -11.26
C GLY A 80 -93.78 31.69 -12.06
N SER A 81 -92.61 31.66 -11.42
CA SER A 81 -91.34 31.70 -12.17
C SER A 81 -91.20 30.42 -13.02
N GLY A 82 -90.63 30.52 -14.22
CA GLY A 82 -90.41 29.39 -15.12
C GLY A 82 -90.13 29.78 -16.58
N SER A 83 -89.64 28.83 -17.36
CA SER A 83 -89.47 28.96 -18.83
C SER A 83 -90.82 29.01 -19.56
N TYR A 84 -91.12 30.14 -20.21
CA TYR A 84 -92.31 30.35 -21.06
C TYR A 84 -91.92 30.59 -22.53
N GLN A 85 -92.78 30.19 -23.47
CA GLN A 85 -92.52 30.41 -24.90
C GLN A 85 -92.60 31.90 -25.26
N LYS A 86 -91.61 32.39 -26.01
CA LYS A 86 -91.59 33.75 -26.57
C LYS A 86 -92.53 33.85 -27.79
N GLY A 87 -93.36 34.89 -27.81
CA GLY A 87 -93.97 35.47 -29.01
C GLY A 87 -93.30 36.79 -29.39
N GLY A 88 -93.54 37.28 -30.61
CA GLY A 88 -93.43 38.71 -30.88
C GLY A 88 -94.67 39.42 -30.30
N ILE A 89 -94.53 40.67 -29.86
CA ILE A 89 -95.62 41.41 -29.19
C ILE A 89 -96.90 41.47 -30.05
N ASP A 90 -98.00 40.88 -29.58
CA ASP A 90 -99.31 40.84 -30.25
C ASP A 90 -100.40 41.38 -29.29
N ALA A 91 -100.40 42.70 -29.12
CA ALA A 91 -101.22 43.39 -28.13
C ALA A 91 -102.73 43.23 -28.45
N PRO A 92 -103.57 42.71 -27.54
CA PRO A 92 -105.03 42.59 -27.73
C PRO A 92 -105.76 43.91 -28.03
N SER A 93 -105.16 45.06 -27.69
CA SER A 93 -105.59 46.40 -28.07
C SER A 93 -105.36 46.77 -29.54
N GLY A 94 -104.52 46.01 -30.26
CA GLY A 94 -103.97 46.35 -31.57
C GLY A 94 -102.75 47.28 -31.54
N ARG A 95 -102.16 47.58 -30.36
CA ARG A 95 -101.12 48.61 -30.16
C ARG A 95 -99.72 48.03 -29.89
N SER A 96 -99.27 47.08 -30.72
CA SER A 96 -97.97 46.37 -30.50
C SER A 96 -96.74 47.27 -30.60
N ASP A 97 -96.60 48.10 -31.64
CA ASP A 97 -95.40 48.97 -31.79
C ASP A 97 -95.32 50.03 -30.68
N GLU A 98 -96.47 50.50 -30.20
CA GLU A 98 -96.58 51.35 -29.01
C GLU A 98 -96.19 50.57 -27.75
N THR A 99 -96.57 49.29 -27.62
CA THR A 99 -96.13 48.42 -26.52
C THR A 99 -94.60 48.21 -26.55
N ILE A 100 -93.98 48.10 -27.73
CA ILE A 100 -92.52 48.02 -27.88
C ILE A 100 -91.85 49.35 -27.47
N ALA A 101 -92.47 50.49 -27.77
CA ALA A 101 -92.00 51.80 -27.29
C ALA A 101 -92.14 51.94 -25.76
N ASP A 102 -93.29 51.55 -25.21
CA ASP A 102 -93.57 51.53 -23.78
C ASP A 102 -92.61 50.55 -23.03
N LEU A 103 -92.06 49.52 -23.70
CA LEU A 103 -90.98 48.67 -23.19
C LEU A 103 -89.58 49.29 -23.33
N TRP A 104 -89.26 49.96 -24.46
CA TRP A 104 -87.94 50.55 -24.69
C TRP A 104 -87.70 51.83 -23.89
N PHE A 105 -88.74 52.65 -23.68
CA PHE A 105 -88.69 53.87 -22.86
C PHE A 105 -89.23 53.65 -21.43
N GLY A 106 -89.89 52.52 -21.18
CA GLY A 106 -90.32 52.09 -19.85
C GLY A 106 -89.14 51.77 -18.92
N TYR A 107 -89.45 51.68 -17.62
CA TYR A 107 -88.43 51.46 -16.59
C TYR A 107 -87.64 50.15 -16.80
N GLY A 108 -86.33 50.20 -16.56
CA GLY A 108 -85.43 49.05 -16.65
C GLY A 108 -84.91 48.69 -18.05
N SER A 109 -85.32 49.41 -19.10
CA SER A 109 -84.72 49.33 -20.43
C SER A 109 -83.49 50.25 -20.56
N PRO A 110 -82.48 49.92 -21.41
CA PRO A 110 -81.39 50.85 -21.75
C PRO A 110 -81.85 52.18 -22.38
N GLY A 111 -83.09 52.26 -22.88
CA GLY A 111 -83.71 53.48 -23.39
C GLY A 111 -84.56 54.26 -22.37
N PHE A 112 -84.65 53.82 -21.11
CA PHE A 112 -85.48 54.45 -20.08
C PHE A 112 -85.16 55.94 -19.86
N ASP A 113 -86.21 56.76 -19.78
CA ASP A 113 -86.13 58.18 -19.38
C ASP A 113 -87.11 58.49 -18.25
N ALA A 114 -86.57 58.76 -17.06
CA ALA A 114 -87.36 59.12 -15.89
C ALA A 114 -88.14 60.45 -16.06
N GLY A 115 -87.68 61.35 -16.93
CA GLY A 115 -88.31 62.64 -17.21
C GLY A 115 -89.66 62.55 -17.93
N MET A 116 -90.08 61.36 -18.38
CA MET A 116 -91.40 61.14 -18.98
C MET A 116 -92.51 60.88 -17.94
N PHE A 117 -92.15 60.58 -16.68
CA PHE A 117 -93.06 60.19 -15.60
C PHE A 117 -93.47 61.38 -14.71
N PRO A 118 -94.56 61.29 -13.92
CA PRO A 118 -94.97 62.38 -13.01
C PRO A 118 -93.94 62.59 -11.90
N ASP A 119 -93.67 63.85 -11.51
CA ASP A 119 -92.64 64.21 -10.52
C ASP A 119 -92.85 63.57 -9.13
N THR A 120 -94.11 63.37 -8.73
CA THR A 120 -94.50 62.82 -7.43
C THR A 120 -95.66 61.83 -7.54
N TRP A 121 -95.80 61.01 -6.51
CA TRP A 121 -96.86 60.02 -6.33
C TRP A 121 -98.21 60.68 -5.95
N TYR A 122 -99.31 59.93 -6.03
CA TYR A 122 -100.67 60.46 -5.78
C TYR A 122 -100.90 61.10 -4.40
N ASP A 123 -100.10 60.73 -3.40
CA ASP A 123 -100.11 61.27 -2.04
C ASP A 123 -99.12 62.44 -1.83
N GLY A 124 -98.41 62.84 -2.89
CA GLY A 124 -97.39 63.90 -2.89
C GLY A 124 -95.97 63.45 -2.53
N SER A 125 -95.73 62.15 -2.27
CA SER A 125 -94.39 61.64 -1.95
C SER A 125 -93.55 61.30 -3.20
N GLU A 126 -92.22 61.25 -3.07
CA GLU A 126 -91.26 61.17 -4.20
C GLU A 126 -91.40 59.92 -5.07
N MET A 127 -91.12 60.02 -6.37
CA MET A 127 -90.99 58.83 -7.23
C MET A 127 -89.80 57.96 -6.83
N THR A 128 -89.96 56.65 -7.01
CA THR A 128 -88.95 55.62 -6.70
C THR A 128 -88.99 54.54 -7.78
N ASP A 129 -87.99 53.67 -7.86
CA ASP A 129 -87.93 52.56 -8.84
C ASP A 129 -89.19 51.69 -8.81
N ALA A 130 -89.68 51.35 -7.62
CA ALA A 130 -90.92 50.60 -7.44
C ALA A 130 -92.15 51.36 -7.98
N ARG A 131 -92.14 52.70 -7.92
CA ARG A 131 -93.19 53.56 -8.47
C ARG A 131 -93.06 53.71 -9.98
N TYR A 132 -91.86 53.93 -10.53
CA TYR A 132 -91.64 53.92 -11.99
C TYR A 132 -91.99 52.57 -12.60
N ALA A 133 -91.65 51.46 -11.95
CA ALA A 133 -92.06 50.12 -12.38
C ALA A 133 -93.58 49.90 -12.24
N ALA A 134 -94.24 50.38 -11.17
CA ALA A 134 -95.70 50.33 -11.05
C ALA A 134 -96.41 51.17 -12.12
N LEU A 135 -95.89 52.35 -12.46
CA LEU A 135 -96.46 53.18 -13.52
C LEU A 135 -96.18 52.60 -14.90
N THR A 136 -94.97 52.07 -15.15
CA THR A 136 -94.66 51.35 -16.41
C THR A 136 -95.57 50.13 -16.56
N HIS A 137 -95.81 49.37 -15.49
CA HIS A 137 -96.78 48.26 -15.46
C HIS A 137 -98.21 48.72 -15.79
N ILE A 138 -98.66 49.84 -15.23
CA ILE A 138 -99.98 50.42 -15.54
C ILE A 138 -100.05 50.90 -17.00
N ILE A 139 -99.01 51.55 -17.52
CA ILE A 139 -98.93 52.02 -18.92
C ILE A 139 -98.92 50.84 -19.88
N VAL A 140 -98.01 49.90 -19.70
CA VAL A 140 -97.87 48.72 -20.54
C VAL A 140 -99.15 47.87 -20.49
N SER A 141 -99.77 47.70 -19.33
CA SER A 141 -101.06 47.01 -19.24
C SER A 141 -102.20 47.76 -19.92
N ASP A 142 -102.32 49.08 -19.77
CA ASP A 142 -103.34 49.87 -20.44
C ASP A 142 -103.13 49.90 -21.95
N THR A 143 -101.90 50.10 -22.43
CA THR A 143 -101.54 50.02 -23.85
C THR A 143 -101.81 48.62 -24.42
N PHE A 144 -101.46 47.55 -23.71
CA PHE A 144 -101.64 46.17 -24.18
C PHE A 144 -103.12 45.71 -24.17
N SER A 145 -103.88 46.06 -23.13
CA SER A 145 -105.26 45.57 -22.92
C SER A 145 -106.37 46.56 -23.32
N SER A 146 -106.06 47.84 -23.51
CA SER A 146 -107.00 48.94 -23.77
C SER A 146 -108.12 49.08 -22.73
N ASN A 147 -107.85 48.79 -21.45
CA ASN A 147 -108.83 48.87 -20.37
C ASN A 147 -108.23 49.41 -19.07
N GLY A 148 -108.42 50.70 -18.80
CA GLY A 148 -107.90 51.37 -17.61
C GLY A 148 -108.38 50.80 -16.27
N ASP A 149 -109.59 50.21 -16.18
CA ASP A 149 -110.04 49.54 -14.95
C ASP A 149 -109.39 48.18 -14.71
N TYR A 150 -108.77 47.63 -15.77
CA TYR A 150 -108.02 46.40 -15.75
C TYR A 150 -106.55 46.65 -15.35
N ALA A 151 -105.95 47.71 -15.90
CA ALA A 151 -104.63 48.21 -15.50
C ALA A 151 -104.61 48.71 -14.04
N LEU A 152 -105.72 49.32 -13.58
CA LEU A 152 -105.91 49.85 -12.23
C LEU A 152 -106.74 48.92 -11.32
N TYR A 153 -106.76 47.61 -11.61
CA TYR A 153 -107.51 46.64 -10.83
C TYR A 153 -107.07 46.63 -9.36
N GLY A 154 -108.03 46.56 -8.44
CA GLY A 154 -107.79 46.51 -6.99
C GLY A 154 -107.35 47.82 -6.31
N CYS A 155 -106.96 48.85 -7.06
CA CYS A 155 -106.52 50.13 -6.48
C CYS A 155 -107.64 50.93 -5.81
N SER A 156 -107.29 51.72 -4.79
CA SER A 156 -108.15 52.74 -4.17
C SER A 156 -108.54 53.85 -5.17
N GLN A 157 -109.78 54.34 -5.08
CA GLN A 157 -110.31 55.31 -6.06
C GLN A 157 -109.45 56.58 -6.19
N ASP A 158 -108.97 57.15 -5.09
CA ASP A 158 -108.10 58.33 -5.08
C ASP A 158 -106.86 58.16 -5.98
N PHE A 159 -106.29 56.95 -6.02
CA PHE A 159 -105.18 56.62 -6.93
C PHE A 159 -105.67 56.29 -8.35
N LYS A 160 -106.85 55.67 -8.51
CA LYS A 160 -107.42 55.46 -9.85
C LYS A 160 -107.61 56.78 -10.58
N ASP A 161 -108.26 57.74 -9.94
CA ASP A 161 -108.56 59.05 -10.51
C ASP A 161 -107.25 59.80 -10.85
N TRP A 162 -106.26 59.74 -9.95
CA TRP A 162 -104.93 60.31 -10.19
C TRP A 162 -104.16 59.62 -11.33
N ALA A 163 -104.14 58.29 -11.39
CA ALA A 163 -103.41 57.53 -12.40
C ALA A 163 -104.07 57.62 -13.78
N ARG A 164 -105.40 57.65 -13.83
CA ARG A 164 -106.17 57.96 -15.06
C ARG A 164 -105.77 59.32 -15.63
N TYR A 165 -105.62 60.34 -14.79
CA TYR A 165 -105.25 61.69 -15.25
C TYR A 165 -103.75 61.86 -15.56
N ASN A 166 -102.84 61.31 -14.76
CA ASN A 166 -101.40 61.62 -14.87
C ASN A 166 -100.58 60.57 -15.63
N VAL A 167 -101.06 59.32 -15.72
CA VAL A 167 -100.25 58.17 -16.17
C VAL A 167 -100.83 57.54 -17.44
N ILE A 168 -102.13 57.26 -17.43
CA ILE A 168 -102.85 56.62 -18.57
C ILE A 168 -103.29 57.66 -19.60
N GLY A 169 -103.98 58.72 -19.15
CA GLY A 169 -104.60 59.76 -19.97
C GLY A 169 -106.11 59.62 -20.19
N PHE A 170 -106.75 58.51 -19.74
CA PHE A 170 -108.14 58.16 -20.06
C PHE A 170 -109.05 57.99 -18.82
N GLY A 171 -110.25 58.57 -18.87
CA GLY A 171 -111.31 58.48 -17.86
C GLY A 171 -112.02 57.11 -17.82
N GLU A 172 -112.92 56.93 -16.84
CA GLU A 172 -113.68 55.67 -16.66
C GLU A 172 -114.60 55.34 -17.85
N ASP A 173 -115.06 56.34 -18.60
CA ASP A 173 -115.85 56.18 -19.83
C ASP A 173 -114.98 55.96 -21.10
N GLY A 174 -113.65 55.92 -20.95
CA GLY A 174 -112.70 55.83 -22.05
C GLY A 174 -112.44 57.15 -22.78
N SER A 175 -112.98 58.27 -22.32
CA SER A 175 -112.65 59.59 -22.87
C SER A 175 -111.20 60.00 -22.53
N GLU A 176 -110.52 60.68 -23.44
CA GLU A 176 -109.20 61.25 -23.14
C GLU A 176 -109.36 62.48 -22.26
N ILE A 177 -108.73 62.45 -21.08
CA ILE A 177 -108.78 63.51 -20.07
C ILE A 177 -107.43 64.23 -19.91
N ASN A 178 -106.33 63.67 -20.41
CA ASN A 178 -105.01 64.31 -20.47
C ASN A 178 -104.08 63.72 -21.55
N GLU A 179 -103.87 64.47 -22.64
CA GLU A 179 -102.97 64.12 -23.76
C GLU A 179 -101.47 64.04 -23.39
N ASN A 180 -101.11 64.56 -22.21
CA ASN A 180 -99.74 64.68 -21.70
C ASN A 180 -99.40 63.64 -20.61
N ALA A 181 -100.34 62.77 -20.24
CA ALA A 181 -100.06 61.64 -19.36
C ALA A 181 -98.96 60.72 -19.93
N THR A 182 -98.13 60.13 -19.07
CA THR A 182 -96.88 59.45 -19.49
C THR A 182 -97.05 58.41 -20.60
N GLY A 183 -98.07 57.55 -20.53
CA GLY A 183 -98.34 56.56 -21.57
C GLY A 183 -98.64 57.21 -22.93
N ARG A 184 -99.31 58.37 -22.96
CA ARG A 184 -99.55 59.13 -24.20
C ARG A 184 -98.25 59.71 -24.78
N GLN A 185 -97.22 59.93 -23.97
CA GLN A 185 -95.91 60.40 -24.43
C GLN A 185 -95.06 59.26 -25.04
N MET A 186 -95.02 58.08 -24.39
CA MET A 186 -94.22 56.93 -24.84
C MET A 186 -94.71 56.38 -26.19
N CYS A 187 -96.02 56.19 -26.34
CA CYS A 187 -96.64 55.71 -27.57
C CYS A 187 -96.34 56.59 -28.81
N ARG A 188 -95.93 57.86 -28.64
CA ARG A 188 -95.55 58.77 -29.73
C ARG A 188 -94.13 58.51 -30.30
N ARG A 189 -93.34 57.60 -29.73
CA ARG A 189 -91.93 57.31 -30.12
C ARG A 189 -91.70 55.89 -30.68
N ALA A 190 -92.73 55.27 -31.23
CA ALA A 190 -92.63 53.93 -31.81
C ALA A 190 -91.60 53.87 -32.97
N GLY A 191 -90.63 52.94 -32.85
CA GLY A 191 -89.63 52.65 -33.89
C GLY A 191 -88.18 53.08 -33.60
N GLU A 192 -87.90 53.78 -32.50
CA GLU A 192 -86.56 54.36 -32.20
C GLU A 192 -85.51 53.39 -31.61
N GLY A 193 -85.69 52.06 -31.74
CA GLY A 193 -84.77 51.05 -31.17
C GLY A 193 -83.54 50.75 -32.07
N PRO A 194 -82.36 50.47 -31.51
CA PRO A 194 -81.15 50.16 -32.29
C PRO A 194 -81.18 48.73 -32.87
N SER A 195 -80.38 48.47 -33.92
CA SER A 195 -80.41 47.20 -34.69
C SER A 195 -80.06 45.93 -33.90
N ASN A 196 -79.47 46.10 -32.72
CA ASN A 196 -79.09 45.06 -31.77
C ASN A 196 -80.04 44.97 -30.56
N PHE A 197 -81.22 45.59 -30.61
CA PHE A 197 -82.32 45.47 -29.64
C PHE A 197 -83.50 44.66 -30.22
N SER A 198 -84.24 43.93 -29.38
CA SER A 198 -85.41 43.12 -29.78
C SER A 198 -86.39 42.91 -28.63
N ALA A 199 -87.71 42.96 -28.88
CA ALA A 199 -88.78 42.84 -27.88
C ALA A 199 -89.68 41.60 -28.11
N PHE A 200 -90.21 41.02 -27.04
CA PHE A 200 -90.97 39.75 -27.05
C PHE A 200 -92.00 39.64 -25.91
N GLU A 201 -93.00 38.77 -26.08
CA GLU A 201 -94.02 38.44 -25.07
C GLU A 201 -93.97 36.97 -24.63
N LEU A 202 -94.60 36.64 -23.50
CA LEU A 202 -94.59 35.32 -22.88
C LEU A 202 -96.01 34.82 -22.58
N PHE A 203 -96.37 33.69 -23.19
CA PHE A 203 -97.66 33.03 -22.96
C PHE A 203 -97.60 32.15 -21.71
N THR A 204 -98.07 32.66 -20.57
CA THR A 204 -97.88 31.96 -19.28
C THR A 204 -98.95 30.93 -18.93
N GLY A 205 -100.15 31.03 -19.53
CA GLY A 205 -101.25 30.10 -19.29
C GLY A 205 -102.63 30.73 -19.43
N ALA A 206 -103.66 29.90 -19.60
CA ALA A 206 -105.05 30.35 -19.63
C ALA A 206 -105.53 30.69 -18.22
N GLY A 207 -105.67 31.99 -17.92
CA GLY A 207 -106.08 32.52 -16.61
C GLY A 207 -104.95 33.13 -15.78
N THR A 208 -103.72 33.13 -16.28
CA THR A 208 -102.56 33.82 -15.70
C THR A 208 -102.16 35.06 -16.51
N GLN A 209 -101.20 35.85 -16.01
CA GLN A 209 -100.75 37.08 -16.66
C GLN A 209 -99.80 36.80 -17.84
N ILE A 210 -100.09 37.33 -19.04
CA ILE A 210 -99.14 37.47 -20.15
C ILE A 210 -98.08 38.48 -19.74
N VAL A 211 -96.81 38.22 -20.07
CA VAL A 211 -95.67 39.04 -19.62
C VAL A 211 -94.82 39.49 -20.82
N LEU A 212 -94.31 40.73 -20.80
CA LEU A 212 -93.75 41.44 -21.96
C LEU A 212 -92.34 41.97 -21.63
N SER A 213 -91.33 41.78 -22.50
CA SER A 213 -89.91 42.11 -22.24
C SER A 213 -89.03 42.23 -23.52
N PHE A 214 -87.69 42.25 -23.38
CA PHE A 214 -86.73 42.58 -24.46
C PHE A 214 -85.30 42.00 -24.29
N LYS A 215 -84.40 42.24 -25.26
CA LYS A 215 -82.99 41.75 -25.34
C LYS A 215 -82.09 42.76 -26.09
N TYR A 216 -80.80 42.89 -25.73
CA TYR A 216 -79.85 43.86 -26.32
C TYR A 216 -78.38 43.37 -26.33
N ILE A 217 -77.58 43.62 -27.39
CA ILE A 217 -76.16 43.14 -27.51
C ILE A 217 -75.21 44.14 -28.25
N PRO A 218 -74.35 44.89 -27.54
CA PRO A 218 -73.29 45.76 -28.12
C PRO A 218 -72.15 45.11 -28.94
N ASN A 219 -71.35 45.94 -29.64
CA ASN A 219 -70.10 45.59 -30.37
C ASN A 219 -68.86 45.60 -29.45
N GLY A 220 -67.68 45.26 -29.97
CA GLY A 220 -66.38 45.28 -29.27
C GLY A 220 -65.21 45.83 -30.10
N SER A 221 -63.99 45.57 -29.65
CA SER A 221 -62.73 46.09 -30.23
C SER A 221 -61.62 45.03 -30.20
N VAL A 222 -60.51 45.27 -30.91
CA VAL A 222 -59.30 44.41 -30.95
C VAL A 222 -58.05 45.27 -30.71
N GLU A 223 -57.08 44.79 -29.93
CA GLU A 223 -55.80 45.50 -29.68
C GLU A 223 -54.60 44.56 -29.51
N LEU A 224 -53.39 45.09 -29.74
CA LEU A 224 -52.11 44.43 -29.43
C LEU A 224 -51.00 45.44 -29.11
N THR A 225 -49.94 44.96 -28.48
CA THR A 225 -48.64 45.63 -28.37
C THR A 225 -47.57 44.73 -28.98
N LYS A 226 -46.76 45.28 -29.89
CA LYS A 226 -45.63 44.59 -30.51
C LYS A 226 -44.34 44.82 -29.72
N LEU A 227 -43.63 43.74 -29.43
CA LEU A 227 -42.37 43.71 -28.69
C LEU A 227 -41.29 43.00 -29.52
N SER A 228 -40.02 43.18 -29.15
CA SER A 228 -38.94 42.33 -29.65
C SER A 228 -38.99 40.96 -28.98
N ALA A 229 -38.82 39.89 -29.75
CA ALA A 229 -38.60 38.53 -29.27
C ALA A 229 -37.21 38.37 -28.62
N ASN A 230 -36.28 39.28 -28.93
CA ASN A 230 -34.94 39.30 -28.35
C ASN A 230 -34.51 40.75 -28.01
N PRO A 231 -35.01 41.31 -26.91
CA PRO A 231 -34.65 42.66 -26.46
C PRO A 231 -33.13 42.89 -26.35
N SER A 232 -32.34 41.86 -26.05
CA SER A 232 -30.88 41.99 -25.92
C SER A 232 -30.18 42.39 -27.23
N VAL A 233 -30.78 42.11 -28.39
CA VAL A 233 -30.24 42.45 -29.72
C VAL A 233 -30.80 43.80 -30.23
N SER A 234 -31.99 44.20 -29.77
CA SER A 234 -32.74 45.33 -30.36
C SER A 234 -32.86 46.57 -29.49
N ASP A 235 -32.83 46.44 -28.16
CA ASP A 235 -33.18 47.56 -27.27
C ASP A 235 -32.06 48.61 -27.23
N GLY A 236 -32.45 49.89 -27.27
CA GLY A 236 -31.52 51.03 -27.37
C GLY A 236 -31.01 51.30 -28.79
N ASN A 237 -30.85 50.26 -29.62
CA ASN A 237 -30.24 50.35 -30.94
C ASN A 237 -31.15 51.00 -32.00
N ALA A 238 -30.66 52.05 -32.66
CA ALA A 238 -31.40 52.88 -33.60
C ALA A 238 -31.71 52.20 -34.96
N CYS A 239 -31.12 51.04 -35.24
CA CYS A 239 -31.42 50.22 -36.42
C CYS A 239 -32.70 49.38 -36.26
N TYR A 240 -33.25 49.26 -35.06
CA TYR A 240 -34.47 48.50 -34.77
C TYR A 240 -35.65 49.40 -34.41
N SER A 241 -36.86 48.89 -34.65
CA SER A 241 -38.11 49.56 -34.33
C SER A 241 -39.22 48.54 -34.05
N THR A 242 -40.14 48.86 -33.13
CA THR A 242 -41.47 48.22 -33.04
C THR A 242 -42.58 49.04 -33.69
N GLN A 243 -42.28 50.28 -34.12
CA GLN A 243 -43.19 51.19 -34.81
C GLN A 243 -43.24 50.91 -36.31
N GLY A 244 -44.45 50.99 -36.90
CA GLY A 244 -44.68 50.90 -38.34
C GLY A 244 -45.03 49.50 -38.84
N ALA A 245 -45.01 48.49 -37.97
CA ALA A 245 -45.53 47.16 -38.26
C ALA A 245 -47.03 47.21 -38.55
N VAL A 246 -47.51 46.44 -39.53
CA VAL A 246 -48.89 46.52 -40.04
C VAL A 246 -49.62 45.19 -39.86
N TYR A 247 -50.75 45.21 -39.15
CA TYR A 247 -51.61 44.07 -38.92
C TYR A 247 -52.94 44.19 -39.67
N GLY A 248 -53.37 43.09 -40.29
CA GLY A 248 -54.71 42.90 -40.82
C GLY A 248 -55.58 42.08 -39.87
N ILE A 249 -56.86 42.42 -39.77
CA ILE A 249 -57.89 41.66 -39.07
C ILE A 249 -58.79 41.00 -40.12
N TYR A 250 -58.96 39.69 -40.06
CA TYR A 250 -59.60 38.86 -41.07
C TYR A 250 -60.76 38.05 -40.50
N SER A 251 -61.77 37.78 -41.33
CA SER A 251 -62.95 36.97 -40.97
C SER A 251 -62.77 35.47 -41.25
N ASP A 252 -61.61 35.06 -41.79
CA ASP A 252 -61.29 33.68 -42.15
C ASP A 252 -59.86 33.29 -41.72
N ALA A 253 -59.66 31.99 -41.43
CA ALA A 253 -58.40 31.44 -40.96
C ALA A 253 -57.27 31.43 -42.01
N ALA A 254 -57.57 31.70 -43.29
CA ALA A 254 -56.57 31.83 -44.35
C ALA A 254 -56.14 33.29 -44.58
N CYS A 255 -56.65 34.24 -43.78
CA CYS A 255 -56.37 35.68 -43.87
C CYS A 255 -56.62 36.28 -45.26
N THR A 256 -57.75 35.92 -45.88
CA THR A 256 -58.13 36.36 -47.24
C THR A 256 -59.22 37.43 -47.28
N SER A 257 -60.06 37.50 -46.25
CA SER A 257 -61.26 38.33 -46.16
C SER A 257 -61.11 39.38 -45.05
N GLU A 258 -60.37 40.43 -45.39
CA GLU A 258 -59.98 41.53 -44.49
C GLU A 258 -61.20 42.36 -44.03
N VAL A 259 -61.19 42.74 -42.75
CA VAL A 259 -62.26 43.44 -42.04
C VAL A 259 -61.78 44.81 -41.55
N ALA A 260 -60.55 44.88 -41.06
CA ALA A 260 -59.89 46.11 -40.59
C ALA A 260 -58.36 45.97 -40.65
N ARG A 261 -57.66 47.09 -40.45
CA ARG A 261 -56.19 47.13 -40.24
C ARG A 261 -55.85 47.98 -39.04
N MET A 262 -54.67 47.74 -38.47
CA MET A 262 -54.04 48.58 -37.46
C MET A 262 -52.52 48.58 -37.67
N THR A 263 -51.86 49.69 -37.33
CA THR A 263 -50.42 49.89 -37.47
C THR A 263 -49.85 50.25 -36.10
N THR A 264 -48.66 49.75 -35.77
CA THR A 264 -48.03 50.00 -34.47
C THR A 264 -47.49 51.42 -34.34
N ASP A 265 -47.71 52.03 -33.19
CA ASP A 265 -47.14 53.33 -32.81
C ASP A 265 -45.72 53.19 -32.22
N ALA A 266 -45.17 54.30 -31.70
CA ALA A 266 -43.84 54.37 -31.10
C ALA A 266 -43.67 53.52 -29.81
N ALA A 267 -44.76 53.00 -29.22
CA ALA A 267 -44.75 52.05 -28.11
C ALA A 267 -45.09 50.62 -28.56
N GLY A 268 -45.15 50.38 -29.88
CA GLY A 268 -45.58 49.10 -30.46
C GLY A 268 -47.09 48.87 -30.41
N TYR A 269 -47.90 49.82 -29.92
CA TYR A 269 -49.33 49.60 -29.69
C TYR A 269 -50.17 49.81 -30.96
N ALA A 270 -51.18 48.95 -31.16
CA ALA A 270 -52.11 49.01 -32.28
C ALA A 270 -53.51 48.56 -31.85
N ARG A 271 -54.56 49.21 -32.38
CA ARG A 271 -55.96 48.93 -32.04
C ARG A 271 -56.93 49.21 -33.19
N ALA A 272 -58.03 48.45 -33.23
CA ALA A 272 -59.20 48.68 -34.08
C ALA A 272 -60.50 48.58 -33.25
N ASP A 273 -61.45 49.49 -33.50
CA ASP A 273 -62.72 49.62 -32.78
C ASP A 273 -63.93 49.26 -33.66
N GLU A 274 -65.13 49.24 -33.06
CA GLU A 274 -66.44 48.98 -33.68
C GLU A 274 -66.62 47.58 -34.32
N ILE A 275 -65.72 46.63 -34.02
CA ILE A 275 -65.78 45.26 -34.53
C ILE A 275 -67.01 44.53 -33.95
N ALA A 276 -67.72 43.80 -34.82
CA ALA A 276 -68.90 43.02 -34.42
C ALA A 276 -68.51 41.83 -33.53
N VAL A 277 -69.47 41.30 -32.75
CA VAL A 277 -69.26 40.12 -31.91
C VAL A 277 -69.10 38.87 -32.78
N GLY A 278 -67.94 38.23 -32.71
CA GLY A 278 -67.58 37.09 -33.57
C GLY A 278 -66.12 36.66 -33.41
N ASP A 279 -65.72 35.61 -34.13
CA ASP A 279 -64.35 35.11 -34.16
C ASP A 279 -63.60 35.60 -35.41
N TYR A 280 -62.38 36.08 -35.22
CA TYR A 280 -61.52 36.71 -36.23
C TYR A 280 -60.08 36.18 -36.14
N TYR A 281 -59.26 36.50 -37.12
CA TYR A 281 -57.82 36.20 -37.16
C TYR A 281 -57.03 37.48 -37.40
N VAL A 282 -55.93 37.68 -36.67
CA VAL A 282 -55.03 38.84 -36.83
C VAL A 282 -53.68 38.35 -37.29
N LYS A 283 -53.18 38.90 -38.39
CA LYS A 283 -51.88 38.54 -38.97
C LYS A 283 -51.10 39.78 -39.39
N GLU A 284 -49.78 39.71 -39.27
CA GLU A 284 -48.87 40.74 -39.77
C GLU A 284 -48.72 40.69 -41.28
N ILE A 285 -48.65 41.89 -41.88
CA ILE A 285 -48.54 42.12 -43.33
C ILE A 285 -47.12 42.59 -43.67
N SER A 286 -46.47 43.31 -42.75
CA SER A 286 -45.09 43.78 -42.86
C SER A 286 -44.56 44.16 -41.48
N ALA A 287 -43.37 43.66 -41.15
CA ALA A 287 -42.60 44.03 -39.96
C ALA A 287 -42.24 45.52 -39.89
N SER A 288 -41.76 45.93 -38.72
CA SER A 288 -41.06 47.19 -38.47
C SER A 288 -39.54 47.08 -38.75
N THR A 289 -38.83 48.22 -38.79
CA THR A 289 -37.41 48.29 -39.16
C THR A 289 -36.53 47.35 -38.33
N GLY A 290 -35.61 46.62 -38.98
CA GLY A 290 -34.67 45.69 -38.35
C GLY A 290 -35.26 44.35 -37.91
N MET A 291 -36.55 44.09 -38.19
CA MET A 291 -37.26 42.91 -37.70
C MET A 291 -37.72 41.95 -38.82
N TRP A 292 -37.70 40.65 -38.53
CA TRP A 292 -38.33 39.61 -39.34
C TRP A 292 -39.82 39.50 -39.05
N THR A 293 -40.66 39.51 -40.10
CA THR A 293 -42.14 39.51 -40.00
C THR A 293 -42.71 38.22 -39.43
N ASP A 294 -43.61 38.34 -38.45
CA ASP A 294 -44.38 37.22 -37.92
C ASP A 294 -45.46 36.73 -38.92
N ASP A 295 -45.24 35.52 -39.47
CA ASP A 295 -46.17 34.86 -40.38
C ASP A 295 -47.43 34.30 -39.68
N THR A 296 -47.55 34.41 -38.34
CA THR A 296 -48.64 33.83 -37.54
C THR A 296 -50.00 34.51 -37.78
N ALA A 297 -51.06 33.69 -37.82
CA ALA A 297 -52.45 34.15 -37.82
C ALA A 297 -53.09 33.88 -36.46
N TYR A 298 -53.12 34.89 -35.59
CA TYR A 298 -53.63 34.79 -34.22
C TYR A 298 -55.17 34.83 -34.17
N PRO A 299 -55.86 33.80 -33.65
CA PRO A 299 -57.31 33.85 -33.46
C PRO A 299 -57.69 34.81 -32.31
N VAL A 300 -58.76 35.58 -32.50
CA VAL A 300 -59.32 36.48 -31.48
C VAL A 300 -60.86 36.49 -31.51
N THR A 301 -61.50 36.27 -30.36
CA THR A 301 -62.97 36.37 -30.22
C THR A 301 -63.34 37.76 -29.72
N VAL A 302 -64.02 38.55 -30.56
CA VAL A 302 -64.57 39.85 -30.18
C VAL A 302 -65.87 39.69 -29.39
N ARG A 303 -66.00 40.43 -28.28
CA ARG A 303 -67.14 40.32 -27.36
C ARG A 303 -67.79 41.68 -27.07
N SER A 304 -69.09 41.65 -26.85
CA SER A 304 -69.93 42.82 -26.55
C SER A 304 -69.37 43.68 -25.40
N ASN A 305 -69.15 44.97 -25.67
CA ASN A 305 -68.54 45.96 -24.78
C ASN A 305 -67.20 45.48 -24.17
N LYS A 306 -66.36 44.82 -24.98
CA LYS A 306 -65.00 44.41 -24.61
C LYS A 306 -63.99 44.73 -25.70
N VAL A 307 -62.79 45.11 -25.26
CA VAL A 307 -61.58 45.08 -26.08
C VAL A 307 -60.98 43.68 -26.00
N SER A 308 -60.46 43.19 -27.12
CA SER A 308 -60.09 41.80 -27.32
C SER A 308 -58.61 41.73 -27.67
N ALA A 309 -57.80 41.35 -26.70
CA ALA A 309 -56.34 41.39 -26.79
C ALA A 309 -55.80 40.23 -27.65
N VAL A 310 -55.15 40.53 -28.77
CA VAL A 310 -54.53 39.52 -29.65
C VAL A 310 -53.38 38.86 -28.91
N ASN A 311 -53.35 37.52 -28.91
CA ASN A 311 -52.33 36.73 -28.21
C ASN A 311 -52.15 37.14 -26.71
N GLY A 312 -53.25 37.51 -26.04
CA GLY A 312 -53.23 37.99 -24.65
C GLY A 312 -52.76 39.44 -24.47
N GLY A 313 -52.47 40.14 -25.58
CA GLY A 313 -52.08 41.56 -25.62
C GLY A 313 -50.69 41.82 -26.19
N THR A 314 -49.87 40.77 -26.41
CA THR A 314 -48.49 40.91 -26.89
C THR A 314 -48.18 40.01 -28.08
N VAL A 315 -47.56 40.57 -29.10
CA VAL A 315 -47.02 39.87 -30.27
C VAL A 315 -45.53 40.22 -30.42
N TYR A 316 -44.74 39.32 -30.99
CA TYR A 316 -43.28 39.40 -30.94
C TYR A 316 -42.66 39.29 -32.34
N ASP A 317 -41.77 40.20 -32.68
CA ASP A 317 -40.94 40.14 -33.90
C ASP A 317 -39.52 39.70 -33.55
N ILE A 318 -38.86 38.97 -34.44
CA ILE A 318 -37.47 38.56 -34.23
C ILE A 318 -36.54 39.60 -34.88
N PRO A 319 -35.66 40.28 -34.11
CA PRO A 319 -34.66 41.18 -34.68
C PRO A 319 -33.63 40.41 -35.52
N PHE A 320 -33.23 40.99 -36.64
CA PHE A 320 -32.13 40.46 -37.46
C PHE A 320 -30.79 40.50 -36.72
N SER A 321 -29.93 39.52 -36.96
CA SER A 321 -28.55 39.48 -36.44
C SER A 321 -27.65 38.63 -37.35
N ASP A 322 -26.35 38.92 -37.35
CA ASP A 322 -25.36 38.16 -38.14
C ASP A 322 -24.71 37.08 -37.26
N PRO A 323 -24.83 35.77 -37.60
CA PRO A 323 -24.23 34.68 -36.82
C PRO A 323 -22.71 34.58 -37.08
N VAL A 324 -21.97 35.59 -36.61
CA VAL A 324 -20.53 35.74 -36.85
C VAL A 324 -19.73 34.62 -36.21
N GLY A 325 -19.00 33.88 -37.04
CA GLY A 325 -17.96 32.94 -36.60
C GLY A 325 -16.62 33.64 -36.44
N MET A 326 -15.83 33.68 -37.52
CA MET A 326 -14.50 34.30 -37.54
C MET A 326 -14.60 35.83 -37.50
N LEU A 327 -13.99 36.47 -36.51
CA LEU A 327 -13.88 37.92 -36.42
C LEU A 327 -12.82 38.45 -37.38
N VAL A 328 -11.58 38.00 -37.22
CA VAL A 328 -10.39 38.47 -37.94
C VAL A 328 -9.37 37.33 -38.04
N GLY A 329 -8.70 37.23 -39.18
CA GLY A 329 -7.57 36.31 -39.37
C GLY A 329 -6.23 37.04 -39.37
N LYS A 330 -5.22 36.42 -38.78
CA LYS A 330 -3.82 36.86 -38.84
C LYS A 330 -3.09 36.31 -40.04
N VAL A 331 -2.19 37.11 -40.61
CA VAL A 331 -1.14 36.64 -41.53
C VAL A 331 0.21 37.25 -41.17
N ASP A 332 1.26 36.54 -41.52
CA ASP A 332 2.61 37.11 -41.61
C ASP A 332 2.70 38.05 -42.82
N ALA A 333 3.17 39.30 -42.63
CA ALA A 333 3.20 40.30 -43.70
C ALA A 333 4.25 40.03 -44.79
N THR A 334 5.29 39.22 -44.53
CA THR A 334 6.33 38.90 -45.53
C THR A 334 5.85 37.85 -46.53
N THR A 335 5.11 36.85 -46.04
CA THR A 335 4.62 35.70 -46.80
C THR A 335 3.15 35.83 -47.23
N ASN A 336 2.40 36.75 -46.59
CA ASN A 336 0.96 36.95 -46.75
C ASN A 336 0.17 35.62 -46.58
N ALA A 337 0.52 34.86 -45.55
CA ALA A 337 -0.06 33.57 -45.21
C ALA A 337 -0.42 33.49 -43.71
N ASN A 338 -1.45 32.72 -43.36
CA ASN A 338 -1.82 32.45 -41.96
C ASN A 338 -0.90 31.40 -41.32
N ARG A 339 0.41 31.63 -41.41
CA ARG A 339 1.45 30.81 -40.80
C ARG A 339 2.53 31.75 -40.27
N PRO A 340 3.03 31.55 -39.04
CA PRO A 340 4.17 32.31 -38.57
C PRO A 340 5.44 31.93 -39.35
N GLN A 341 6.39 32.86 -39.43
CA GLN A 341 7.79 32.52 -39.71
C GLN A 341 8.46 32.05 -38.42
N SER A 342 9.47 31.17 -38.55
CA SER A 342 10.41 30.89 -37.45
C SER A 342 9.72 30.32 -36.20
N ALA A 343 10.21 30.65 -34.99
CA ALA A 343 9.54 30.40 -33.71
C ALA A 343 8.53 31.49 -33.30
N ALA A 344 8.16 32.40 -34.21
CA ALA A 344 7.07 33.34 -33.94
C ALA A 344 5.71 32.62 -33.92
N SER A 345 4.67 33.32 -33.47
CA SER A 345 3.32 32.78 -33.27
C SER A 345 2.30 33.69 -33.92
N LEU A 346 1.23 33.14 -34.50
CA LEU A 346 0.03 33.93 -34.83
C LEU A 346 -1.02 33.88 -33.70
N LYS A 347 -0.85 32.99 -32.72
CA LYS A 347 -1.65 32.88 -31.48
C LYS A 347 -1.28 33.95 -30.48
N GLY A 348 -2.27 34.52 -29.80
CA GLY A 348 -2.06 35.46 -28.71
C GLY A 348 -2.10 36.94 -29.09
N ALA A 349 -2.46 37.26 -30.34
CA ALA A 349 -2.75 38.62 -30.78
C ALA A 349 -4.09 39.05 -30.18
N GLU A 350 -4.17 40.25 -29.61
CA GLU A 350 -5.39 40.76 -28.98
C GLU A 350 -6.02 41.88 -29.80
N PHE A 351 -7.29 41.68 -30.16
CA PHE A 351 -8.09 42.58 -30.98
C PHE A 351 -9.16 43.25 -30.13
N THR A 352 -9.11 44.57 -30.05
CA THR A 352 -10.19 45.38 -29.48
C THR A 352 -11.31 45.52 -30.53
N VAL A 353 -12.50 45.03 -30.17
CA VAL A 353 -13.70 45.04 -31.01
C VAL A 353 -14.70 46.01 -30.40
N GLU A 354 -14.86 47.18 -31.02
CA GLU A 354 -15.81 48.23 -30.63
C GLU A 354 -17.11 48.06 -31.43
N TYR A 355 -18.25 47.91 -30.77
CA TYR A 355 -19.56 47.82 -31.45
C TYR A 355 -20.40 49.08 -31.23
N PHE A 356 -21.01 49.56 -32.32
CA PHE A 356 -21.86 50.76 -32.34
C PHE A 356 -23.26 50.42 -32.85
N ASP A 357 -24.25 50.94 -32.12
CA ASP A 357 -25.69 50.74 -32.24
C ASP A 357 -26.34 51.55 -33.39
N GLY A 358 -25.61 51.66 -34.50
CA GLY A 358 -25.98 52.43 -35.68
C GLY A 358 -25.12 52.08 -36.91
N ASP A 359 -25.63 52.38 -38.09
CA ASP A 359 -24.98 52.12 -39.37
C ASP A 359 -24.08 53.30 -39.82
N TYR A 360 -22.76 53.12 -39.79
CA TYR A 360 -21.77 54.16 -40.04
C TYR A 360 -20.79 53.80 -41.16
N ALA A 361 -20.73 54.65 -42.19
CA ALA A 361 -19.93 54.41 -43.39
C ALA A 361 -18.40 54.63 -43.25
N SER A 362 -17.89 54.97 -42.05
CA SER A 362 -16.43 55.16 -41.82
C SER A 362 -16.08 55.12 -40.32
N VAL A 363 -14.82 54.76 -40.01
CA VAL A 363 -14.27 54.73 -38.64
C VAL A 363 -14.47 56.08 -37.93
N ALA A 364 -14.24 57.18 -38.66
CA ALA A 364 -14.42 58.54 -38.15
C ALA A 364 -15.89 58.93 -37.92
N ALA A 365 -16.85 58.29 -38.61
CA ALA A 365 -18.27 58.51 -38.38
C ALA A 365 -18.77 57.73 -37.16
N ALA A 366 -18.34 56.48 -36.98
CA ALA A 366 -18.65 55.67 -35.81
C ALA A 366 -18.09 56.30 -34.52
N ARG A 367 -16.79 56.61 -34.47
CA ARG A 367 -16.16 57.29 -33.31
C ARG A 367 -16.65 58.75 -33.10
N ALA A 368 -17.49 59.28 -33.99
CA ALA A 368 -18.14 60.59 -33.83
C ALA A 368 -19.61 60.51 -33.39
N SER A 369 -20.25 59.33 -33.38
CA SER A 369 -21.61 59.18 -32.84
C SER A 369 -21.61 59.15 -31.31
N GLY A 370 -20.57 58.57 -30.70
CA GLY A 370 -20.40 58.51 -29.26
C GLY A 370 -19.26 57.58 -28.85
N GLN A 371 -19.35 57.05 -27.63
CA GLN A 371 -18.63 55.85 -27.23
C GLN A 371 -19.31 54.63 -27.89
N ALA A 372 -18.53 53.57 -28.15
CA ALA A 372 -19.10 52.27 -28.52
C ALA A 372 -20.11 51.79 -27.47
N HIS A 373 -21.20 51.16 -27.93
CA HIS A 373 -22.22 50.57 -27.05
C HIS A 373 -21.61 49.42 -26.22
N ASP A 374 -20.87 48.54 -26.89
CA ASP A 374 -20.08 47.48 -26.27
C ASP A 374 -18.63 47.51 -26.77
N THR A 375 -17.73 46.95 -25.96
CA THR A 375 -16.32 46.77 -26.35
C THR A 375 -15.80 45.47 -25.75
N TRP A 376 -15.21 44.65 -26.61
CA TRP A 376 -14.58 43.39 -26.25
C TRP A 376 -13.09 43.40 -26.59
N VAL A 377 -12.36 42.47 -25.98
CA VAL A 377 -11.04 42.05 -26.47
C VAL A 377 -11.12 40.56 -26.79
N PHE A 378 -10.74 40.19 -28.01
CA PHE A 378 -10.65 38.79 -28.47
C PHE A 378 -9.21 38.41 -28.77
N VAL A 379 -8.86 37.14 -28.59
CA VAL A 379 -7.52 36.59 -28.85
C VAL A 379 -7.50 35.65 -30.06
N SER A 380 -6.41 35.66 -30.83
CA SER A 380 -6.18 34.72 -31.94
C SER A 380 -5.70 33.33 -31.48
N ASP A 381 -6.06 32.31 -32.25
CA ASP A 381 -5.67 30.91 -32.08
C ASP A 381 -4.38 30.51 -32.82
N GLU A 382 -4.07 29.21 -32.84
CA GLU A 382 -2.86 28.64 -33.44
C GLU A 382 -2.84 28.72 -34.99
N ASP A 383 -4.00 28.75 -35.65
CA ASP A 383 -4.14 28.97 -37.10
C ASP A 383 -4.22 30.48 -37.44
N GLY A 384 -4.17 31.35 -36.43
CA GLY A 384 -4.20 32.81 -36.53
C GLY A 384 -5.60 33.42 -36.47
N PHE A 385 -6.66 32.67 -36.14
CA PHE A 385 -8.03 33.16 -36.18
C PHE A 385 -8.53 33.59 -34.80
N ALA A 386 -9.15 34.76 -34.72
CA ALA A 386 -10.00 35.14 -33.59
C ALA A 386 -11.47 34.96 -33.99
N TYR A 387 -12.31 34.39 -33.11
CA TYR A 387 -13.74 34.13 -33.37
C TYR A 387 -14.63 34.87 -32.37
N TYR A 388 -15.87 35.18 -32.77
CA TYR A 388 -16.90 35.80 -31.90
C TYR A 388 -17.56 34.72 -31.01
N ALA A 389 -16.73 34.08 -30.18
CA ALA A 389 -17.15 33.05 -29.24
C ALA A 389 -16.47 33.27 -27.88
N ASP A 390 -17.13 32.87 -26.78
CA ASP A 390 -16.67 33.18 -25.41
C ASP A 390 -15.32 32.54 -25.08
N GLU A 391 -14.92 31.48 -25.78
CA GLU A 391 -13.62 30.81 -25.62
C GLU A 391 -12.42 31.65 -26.12
N PHE A 392 -12.67 32.62 -27.02
CA PHE A 392 -11.67 33.58 -27.50
C PHE A 392 -11.83 34.96 -26.87
N LYS A 393 -12.84 35.17 -26.01
CA LYS A 393 -13.15 36.46 -25.37
C LYS A 393 -12.26 36.68 -24.14
N VAL A 394 -11.25 37.52 -24.28
CA VAL A 394 -10.34 37.93 -23.19
C VAL A 394 -11.05 38.85 -22.20
N SER A 395 -11.85 39.79 -22.70
CA SER A 395 -12.63 40.71 -21.87
C SER A 395 -13.81 41.35 -22.62
N GLY A 396 -14.67 42.06 -21.89
CA GLY A 396 -15.88 42.70 -22.39
C GLY A 396 -17.16 42.04 -21.84
N PRO A 397 -18.34 42.53 -22.26
CA PRO A 397 -19.63 42.00 -21.82
C PRO A 397 -19.94 40.61 -22.39
N ASP A 398 -21.11 40.07 -22.04
CA ASP A 398 -21.61 38.85 -22.67
C ASP A 398 -21.86 39.06 -24.17
N LEU A 399 -21.63 38.00 -24.96
CA LEU A 399 -21.87 38.06 -26.40
C LEU A 399 -23.38 38.08 -26.66
N TYR A 400 -23.82 38.89 -27.61
CA TYR A 400 -25.21 38.81 -28.09
C TYR A 400 -25.48 37.43 -28.68
N ARG A 401 -26.70 36.93 -28.51
CA ARG A 401 -27.13 35.62 -29.03
C ARG A 401 -28.45 35.72 -29.75
N GLN A 402 -28.65 34.82 -30.72
CA GLN A 402 -29.90 34.66 -31.47
C GLN A 402 -31.04 34.14 -30.58
N THR A 403 -32.28 34.11 -31.09
CA THR A 403 -33.47 33.69 -30.29
C THR A 403 -33.39 32.27 -29.74
N ASN A 404 -32.55 31.42 -30.34
CA ASN A 404 -32.24 30.08 -29.82
C ASN A 404 -31.41 30.08 -28.51
N GLY A 405 -30.87 31.22 -28.09
CA GLY A 405 -30.13 31.40 -26.84
C GLY A 405 -28.72 30.81 -26.82
N THR A 406 -28.21 30.29 -27.95
CA THR A 406 -26.91 29.60 -28.03
C THR A 406 -25.97 30.19 -29.08
N THR A 407 -26.43 30.34 -30.34
CA THR A 407 -25.65 30.94 -31.43
C THR A 407 -25.26 32.37 -31.04
N ALA A 408 -23.96 32.64 -30.94
CA ALA A 408 -23.45 34.00 -30.83
C ALA A 408 -23.66 34.75 -32.15
N CYS A 409 -24.01 36.03 -32.07
CA CYS A 409 -24.28 36.88 -33.23
C CYS A 409 -23.94 38.33 -32.94
N LEU A 410 -23.89 39.18 -33.96
CA LEU A 410 -23.82 40.63 -33.81
C LEU A 410 -25.10 41.30 -34.36
N PRO A 411 -25.69 42.30 -33.68
CA PRO A 411 -26.83 43.04 -34.19
C PRO A 411 -26.45 43.93 -35.38
N ILE A 412 -27.47 44.39 -36.12
CA ILE A 412 -27.33 45.43 -37.15
C ILE A 412 -26.68 46.67 -36.52
N GLY A 413 -25.69 47.24 -37.22
CA GLY A 413 -24.85 48.31 -36.69
C GLY A 413 -23.45 48.30 -37.30
N THR A 414 -22.48 48.84 -36.57
CA THR A 414 -21.08 48.96 -37.04
C THR A 414 -20.11 48.37 -36.04
N VAL A 415 -19.17 47.58 -36.55
CA VAL A 415 -18.07 46.98 -35.77
C VAL A 415 -16.76 47.63 -36.22
N LEU A 416 -15.98 48.14 -35.27
CA LEU A 416 -14.58 48.50 -35.50
C LEU A 416 -13.69 47.43 -34.86
N ILE A 417 -12.65 47.01 -35.57
CA ILE A 417 -11.68 46.03 -35.07
C ILE A 417 -10.31 46.66 -35.19
N THR A 418 -9.63 46.86 -34.07
CA THR A 418 -8.25 47.36 -34.04
C THR A 418 -7.41 46.38 -33.23
N GLU A 419 -6.26 46.01 -33.76
CA GLU A 419 -5.30 45.25 -32.98
C GLU A 419 -4.63 46.13 -31.92
N THR A 420 -4.50 45.61 -30.71
CA THR A 420 -3.93 46.36 -29.57
C THR A 420 -2.76 45.65 -28.89
N LYS A 421 -2.43 44.42 -29.32
CA LYS A 421 -1.22 43.69 -28.92
C LYS A 421 -0.91 42.59 -29.95
N ALA A 422 0.32 42.60 -30.47
CA ALA A 422 0.85 41.58 -31.35
C ALA A 422 1.10 40.23 -30.62
N PRO A 423 1.09 39.11 -31.35
CA PRO A 423 1.50 37.82 -30.83
C PRO A 423 3.04 37.73 -30.72
N VAL A 424 3.55 36.67 -30.09
CA VAL A 424 5.00 36.52 -29.83
C VAL A 424 5.79 36.43 -31.15
N GLY A 425 6.87 37.21 -31.26
CA GLY A 425 7.74 37.26 -32.44
C GLY A 425 7.24 38.16 -33.58
N TYR A 426 6.18 38.95 -33.36
CA TYR A 426 5.63 39.89 -34.33
C TYR A 426 5.56 41.32 -33.77
N ASN A 427 5.82 42.30 -34.64
CA ASN A 427 5.66 43.71 -34.32
C ASN A 427 4.17 44.10 -34.33
N LEU A 428 3.77 44.99 -33.42
CA LEU A 428 2.43 45.58 -33.41
C LEU A 428 2.35 46.71 -34.45
N ASP A 429 2.12 46.34 -35.71
CA ASP A 429 2.04 47.25 -36.85
C ASP A 429 0.82 46.97 -37.78
N ASP A 430 0.87 47.44 -39.03
CA ASP A 430 -0.13 47.19 -40.08
C ASP A 430 0.38 46.32 -41.24
N GLY A 431 1.54 45.68 -41.07
CA GLY A 431 2.29 44.93 -42.07
C GLY A 431 3.27 45.79 -42.89
N ASP A 432 3.18 47.12 -42.79
CA ASP A 432 4.03 48.11 -43.47
C ASP A 432 4.84 48.96 -42.46
N HIS A 433 5.01 48.48 -41.20
CA HIS A 433 5.65 49.18 -40.06
C HIS A 433 4.97 50.50 -39.61
N ASN A 434 3.64 50.65 -39.78
CA ASN A 434 2.88 51.81 -39.28
C ASN A 434 1.97 51.44 -38.08
N ASP A 435 1.28 52.44 -37.49
CA ASP A 435 0.31 52.20 -36.41
C ASP A 435 -0.78 51.18 -36.82
N PRO A 436 -1.18 50.24 -35.94
CA PRO A 436 -2.15 49.18 -36.26
C PRO A 436 -3.47 49.66 -36.87
N LYS A 437 -3.91 48.91 -37.87
CA LYS A 437 -5.04 49.26 -38.73
C LYS A 437 -6.39 49.00 -38.07
N THR A 438 -7.18 50.06 -37.84
CA THR A 438 -8.61 49.92 -37.51
C THR A 438 -9.39 49.49 -38.77
N PHE A 439 -9.89 48.26 -38.78
CA PHE A 439 -10.89 47.78 -39.73
C PHE A 439 -12.30 48.25 -39.35
N LEU A 440 -13.19 48.34 -40.34
CA LEU A 440 -14.61 48.62 -40.15
C LEU A 440 -15.44 47.60 -40.91
N VAL A 441 -16.40 46.99 -40.21
CA VAL A 441 -17.40 46.07 -40.75
C VAL A 441 -18.78 46.64 -40.44
N ARG A 442 -19.70 46.58 -41.39
CA ARG A 442 -21.10 47.02 -41.23
C ARG A 442 -22.00 45.81 -41.32
N ILE A 443 -22.96 45.72 -40.41
CA ILE A 443 -23.99 44.68 -40.40
C ILE A 443 -25.31 45.34 -40.76
N THR A 444 -25.97 44.87 -41.81
CA THR A 444 -27.21 45.46 -42.36
C THR A 444 -28.28 44.40 -42.59
N ASP A 445 -29.51 44.82 -42.87
CA ASP A 445 -30.65 43.95 -43.21
C ASP A 445 -30.61 43.39 -44.65
N GLU A 446 -29.56 43.70 -45.42
CA GLU A 446 -29.41 43.24 -46.80
C GLU A 446 -29.28 41.71 -46.88
N GLY A 447 -30.25 41.07 -47.53
CA GLY A 447 -30.23 39.62 -47.78
C GLY A 447 -30.74 38.74 -46.63
N ALA A 448 -31.44 39.31 -45.65
CA ALA A 448 -31.96 38.60 -44.48
C ALA A 448 -32.80 37.33 -44.82
N VAL A 449 -32.60 36.26 -44.04
CA VAL A 449 -33.36 35.00 -44.12
C VAL A 449 -33.66 34.46 -42.71
N GLY A 450 -34.92 34.59 -42.28
CA GLY A 450 -35.29 34.38 -40.88
C GLY A 450 -34.65 35.43 -39.98
N GLU A 451 -34.13 35.03 -38.82
CA GLU A 451 -33.39 35.92 -37.91
C GLU A 451 -31.97 36.29 -38.39
N ASN A 452 -31.49 35.69 -39.49
CA ASN A 452 -30.10 35.81 -39.94
C ASN A 452 -29.93 36.85 -41.03
N VAL A 453 -28.89 37.67 -40.90
CA VAL A 453 -28.22 38.39 -42.00
C VAL A 453 -26.83 37.81 -42.20
N TYR A 454 -26.21 38.07 -43.37
CA TYR A 454 -24.88 37.55 -43.72
C TYR A 454 -24.06 38.65 -44.43
N THR A 455 -23.81 39.72 -43.69
CA THR A 455 -23.17 40.96 -44.15
C THR A 455 -21.82 41.22 -43.48
N TYR A 456 -21.52 40.53 -42.38
CA TYR A 456 -20.22 40.53 -41.76
C TYR A 456 -19.14 39.96 -42.70
N ASN A 457 -18.11 40.76 -42.98
CA ASN A 457 -16.96 40.39 -43.79
C ASN A 457 -15.71 40.47 -42.91
N SER A 458 -15.15 39.32 -42.55
CA SER A 458 -13.99 39.22 -41.66
C SER A 458 -12.74 39.85 -42.30
N PRO A 459 -12.10 40.87 -41.67
CA PRO A 459 -10.82 41.40 -42.12
C PRO A 459 -9.65 40.42 -41.90
N VAL A 460 -8.53 40.75 -42.54
CA VAL A 460 -7.22 40.13 -42.30
C VAL A 460 -6.29 41.18 -41.71
N SER A 461 -5.74 40.91 -40.52
CA SER A 461 -4.66 41.68 -39.89
C SER A 461 -3.31 41.07 -40.30
N ALA A 462 -2.30 41.90 -40.52
CA ALA A 462 -0.98 41.48 -40.95
C ALA A 462 0.08 42.19 -40.10
N ASP A 463 1.07 41.45 -39.63
CA ASP A 463 2.18 41.98 -38.82
C ASP A 463 3.51 41.69 -39.51
N THR A 464 4.49 42.57 -39.34
CA THR A 464 5.88 42.23 -39.67
C THR A 464 6.52 41.38 -38.56
N VAL A 465 7.25 40.32 -38.94
CA VAL A 465 7.99 39.49 -37.97
C VAL A 465 9.15 40.30 -37.35
N GLU A 466 9.39 40.11 -36.05
CA GLU A 466 10.56 40.67 -35.37
C GLU A 466 11.87 40.10 -35.97
N ARG A 467 12.92 40.93 -36.08
CA ARG A 467 14.22 40.56 -36.66
C ARG A 467 15.42 41.14 -35.92
N GLY A 468 16.58 40.49 -36.06
CA GLY A 468 17.85 40.89 -35.44
C GLY A 468 19.10 40.52 -36.26
N ASP A 469 20.26 40.93 -35.76
CA ASP A 469 21.58 40.73 -36.40
C ASP A 469 22.57 39.99 -35.49
N TYR A 470 23.23 38.98 -36.04
CA TYR A 470 24.30 38.25 -35.38
C TYR A 470 25.71 38.74 -35.80
N ARG A 471 26.72 38.51 -34.96
CA ARG A 471 28.13 38.85 -35.22
C ARG A 471 29.15 38.18 -34.29
N LEU A 472 30.35 37.96 -34.81
CA LEU A 472 31.48 37.33 -34.12
C LEU A 472 32.83 37.95 -34.51
N VAL A 473 33.89 37.57 -33.79
CA VAL A 473 35.30 37.69 -34.17
C VAL A 473 35.94 36.31 -34.07
N LYS A 474 36.72 35.94 -35.09
CA LYS A 474 37.46 34.67 -35.16
C LYS A 474 38.94 34.89 -34.89
N GLU A 475 39.44 34.31 -33.80
CA GLU A 475 40.86 34.35 -33.43
C GLU A 475 41.41 32.93 -33.16
N VAL A 476 42.73 32.84 -32.98
CA VAL A 476 43.46 31.64 -32.55
C VAL A 476 44.53 32.09 -31.55
N SER A 477 44.75 31.31 -30.49
CA SER A 477 45.82 31.59 -29.51
C SER A 477 47.06 30.74 -29.80
N THR A 478 48.25 31.33 -29.69
CA THR A 478 49.53 30.62 -29.67
C THR A 478 50.24 30.78 -28.34
N ASN A 479 50.79 29.67 -27.84
CA ASN A 479 51.86 29.68 -26.85
C ASN A 479 53.18 29.87 -27.62
N ASN A 480 54.02 30.84 -27.23
CA ASN A 480 55.32 31.02 -27.88
C ASN A 480 56.39 31.48 -26.87
N ASP A 481 57.43 30.66 -26.72
CA ASP A 481 58.76 30.88 -26.13
C ASP A 481 58.91 31.46 -24.71
N GLU A 482 59.54 30.65 -23.84
CA GLU A 482 60.66 31.03 -22.96
C GLU A 482 60.67 32.43 -22.30
N GLU A 483 59.70 32.74 -21.44
CA GLU A 483 59.92 33.18 -20.03
C GLU A 483 58.58 33.55 -19.36
N ASP A 484 57.64 34.17 -20.08
CA ASP A 484 56.32 34.61 -19.59
C ASP A 484 55.16 34.02 -20.44
N GLN A 485 54.13 33.47 -19.80
CA GLN A 485 53.01 32.79 -20.46
C GLN A 485 51.89 33.76 -20.93
N GLU A 486 52.22 34.75 -21.77
CA GLU A 486 51.20 35.58 -22.43
C GLU A 486 50.73 34.96 -23.76
N LEU A 487 49.42 34.73 -23.89
CA LEU A 487 48.80 34.19 -25.11
C LEU A 487 48.81 35.22 -26.24
N THR A 488 49.52 34.94 -27.33
CA THR A 488 49.44 35.75 -28.55
C THR A 488 48.18 35.37 -29.33
N ARG A 489 47.40 36.37 -29.77
CA ARG A 489 46.14 36.18 -30.51
C ARG A 489 46.30 36.56 -31.98
N ILE A 490 45.78 35.72 -32.86
CA ILE A 490 45.86 35.86 -34.33
C ILE A 490 44.43 35.85 -34.89
N ALA A 491 44.01 36.91 -35.57
CA ALA A 491 42.72 36.98 -36.25
C ALA A 491 42.76 36.21 -37.59
N ILE A 492 41.66 35.57 -37.99
CA ILE A 492 41.62 34.71 -39.19
C ILE A 492 40.57 35.20 -40.19
N GLU A 493 41.04 35.76 -41.31
CA GLU A 493 40.25 36.15 -42.49
C GLU A 493 39.73 34.91 -43.26
N GLY A 494 38.51 35.01 -43.79
CA GLY A 494 37.95 34.06 -44.76
C GLY A 494 37.31 32.79 -44.17
N ILE A 495 37.22 32.67 -42.85
CA ILE A 495 36.42 31.62 -42.21
C ILE A 495 34.94 31.93 -42.45
N GLN A 496 34.15 30.90 -42.79
CA GLN A 496 32.73 31.03 -43.07
C GLN A 496 31.92 30.51 -41.89
N PHE A 497 30.79 31.15 -41.62
CA PHE A 497 29.83 30.72 -40.60
C PHE A 497 28.44 30.66 -41.23
N GLN A 498 27.89 29.44 -41.29
CA GLN A 498 26.54 29.19 -41.80
C GLN A 498 25.55 29.36 -40.66
N ILE A 499 24.53 30.19 -40.86
CA ILE A 499 23.42 30.35 -39.90
C ILE A 499 22.30 29.41 -40.35
N ILE A 500 21.96 28.42 -39.53
CA ILE A 500 21.05 27.32 -39.83
C ILE A 500 19.73 27.51 -39.08
N ASN A 501 18.59 27.29 -39.74
CA ASN A 501 17.28 27.42 -39.11
C ASN A 501 16.99 26.23 -38.17
N ASP A 502 16.92 26.45 -36.85
CA ASP A 502 16.52 25.42 -35.88
C ASP A 502 15.03 25.48 -35.50
N ASN A 503 14.30 26.48 -36.00
CA ASN A 503 12.88 26.64 -35.72
C ASN A 503 12.05 25.60 -36.49
N ASP A 504 10.96 25.12 -35.88
CA ASP A 504 10.01 24.23 -36.56
C ASP A 504 9.21 24.96 -37.66
N GLY A 505 9.14 26.29 -37.61
CA GLY A 505 8.63 27.14 -38.68
C GLY A 505 9.73 27.54 -39.68
N ALA A 506 9.39 27.56 -40.96
CA ALA A 506 10.29 28.05 -42.01
C ALA A 506 10.58 29.56 -41.85
N VAL A 507 11.77 30.00 -42.26
CA VAL A 507 12.19 31.41 -42.23
C VAL A 507 12.45 31.92 -43.64
N VAL A 508 12.09 33.16 -43.96
CA VAL A 508 12.52 33.77 -45.23
C VAL A 508 13.99 34.16 -45.12
N SER A 509 14.84 33.59 -45.98
CA SER A 509 16.26 33.90 -46.07
C SER A 509 16.50 35.34 -46.52
N PRO A 510 17.40 36.11 -45.88
CA PRO A 510 17.79 37.42 -46.36
C PRO A 510 18.64 37.38 -47.64
N ASP A 511 19.39 36.29 -47.86
CA ASP A 511 20.30 36.14 -49.01
C ASP A 511 19.54 35.76 -50.30
N SER A 512 18.48 34.94 -50.20
CA SER A 512 17.73 34.44 -51.37
C SER A 512 16.29 34.96 -51.50
N GLY A 513 15.65 35.37 -50.40
CA GLY A 513 14.22 35.66 -50.35
C GLY A 513 13.30 34.43 -50.43
N GLU A 514 13.85 33.21 -50.39
CA GLU A 514 13.08 31.96 -50.35
C GLU A 514 12.86 31.48 -48.90
N LEU A 515 11.86 30.60 -48.70
CA LEU A 515 11.60 29.97 -47.41
C LEU A 515 12.58 28.83 -47.14
N VAL A 516 13.22 28.86 -45.97
CA VAL A 516 14.20 27.88 -45.49
C VAL A 516 13.57 27.09 -44.34
N GLU A 517 13.29 25.82 -44.61
CA GLU A 517 12.81 24.84 -43.62
C GLU A 517 13.90 24.52 -42.57
N LYS A 518 13.50 23.85 -41.48
CA LYS A 518 14.42 23.44 -40.40
C LYS A 518 15.62 22.63 -40.90
N GLY A 519 16.81 22.95 -40.39
CA GLY A 519 18.09 22.38 -40.82
C GLY A 519 18.65 22.97 -42.13
N GLY A 520 17.98 23.95 -42.74
CA GLY A 520 18.49 24.67 -43.90
C GLY A 520 19.32 25.91 -43.53
N VAL A 521 20.31 26.24 -44.37
CA VAL A 521 21.13 27.46 -44.23
C VAL A 521 20.29 28.69 -44.63
N VAL A 522 20.19 29.64 -43.70
CA VAL A 522 19.42 30.88 -43.80
C VAL A 522 20.25 31.98 -44.46
N CYS A 523 21.50 32.11 -44.03
CA CYS A 523 22.52 32.95 -44.66
C CYS A 523 23.92 32.43 -44.31
N THR A 524 24.96 32.96 -44.96
CA THR A 524 26.36 32.66 -44.63
C THR A 524 27.18 33.93 -44.53
N ILE A 525 27.81 34.14 -43.38
CA ILE A 525 28.72 35.27 -43.12
C ILE A 525 30.17 34.81 -43.20
N THR A 526 31.08 35.70 -43.61
CA THR A 526 32.53 35.40 -43.77
C THR A 526 33.35 36.42 -42.99
N THR A 527 34.47 36.00 -42.40
CA THR A 527 35.34 36.89 -41.62
C THR A 527 36.25 37.77 -42.49
N ASP A 528 36.42 39.03 -42.08
CA ASP A 528 37.30 40.03 -42.70
C ASP A 528 38.75 39.99 -42.18
N GLU A 529 39.57 40.98 -42.59
CA GLU A 529 40.99 41.11 -42.18
C GLU A 529 41.18 41.25 -40.65
N ASP A 530 40.20 41.77 -39.91
CA ASP A 530 40.19 41.85 -38.44
C ASP A 530 39.57 40.59 -37.79
N GLY A 531 39.22 39.57 -38.60
CA GLY A 531 38.54 38.36 -38.19
C GLY A 531 37.05 38.54 -37.88
N PHE A 532 36.46 39.69 -38.18
CA PHE A 532 35.08 40.03 -37.84
C PHE A 532 34.07 39.57 -38.90
N ALA A 533 32.90 39.10 -38.47
CA ALA A 533 31.78 38.75 -39.35
C ALA A 533 30.44 39.20 -38.75
N THR A 534 29.47 39.60 -39.59
CA THR A 534 28.12 39.98 -39.14
C THR A 534 27.05 39.76 -40.21
N THR A 535 25.82 39.44 -39.78
CA THR A 535 24.65 39.37 -40.68
C THR A 535 24.08 40.75 -41.02
N LYS A 536 24.53 41.82 -40.36
CA LYS A 536 23.95 43.16 -40.48
C LYS A 536 23.90 43.69 -41.92
N ASP A 537 24.93 43.41 -42.70
CA ASP A 537 25.03 43.87 -44.09
C ASP A 537 24.36 42.87 -45.07
N HIS A 538 23.74 41.81 -44.55
CA HIS A 538 22.93 40.80 -45.25
C HIS A 538 21.44 40.95 -44.87
N HIS A 539 20.76 42.03 -45.25
CA HIS A 539 19.29 42.10 -45.15
C HIS A 539 18.61 42.88 -46.29
N PRO A 540 17.41 42.45 -46.75
CA PRO A 540 16.59 43.21 -47.71
C PRO A 540 16.17 44.61 -47.21
N GLN A 541 15.85 45.49 -48.16
CA GLN A 541 15.30 46.82 -47.86
C GLN A 541 13.92 46.70 -47.20
N GLY A 542 13.77 47.28 -46.00
CA GLY A 542 12.52 47.26 -45.22
C GLY A 542 12.52 46.26 -44.06
N TRP A 543 13.54 45.41 -43.94
CA TRP A 543 13.77 44.59 -42.75
C TRP A 543 14.55 45.38 -41.69
N THR A 544 14.32 45.04 -40.41
CA THR A 544 14.97 45.65 -39.23
C THR A 544 16.25 44.92 -38.78
N GLY A 545 16.48 43.73 -39.32
CA GLY A 545 17.66 42.89 -39.16
C GLY A 545 17.57 41.69 -40.12
N ALA A 546 18.65 40.91 -40.23
CA ALA A 546 18.72 39.78 -41.16
C ALA A 546 17.85 38.58 -40.76
N LEU A 547 17.96 38.15 -39.50
CA LEU A 547 17.39 36.90 -38.99
C LEU A 547 16.02 37.17 -38.34
N ALA A 548 15.05 36.27 -38.52
CA ALA A 548 13.74 36.35 -37.86
C ALA A 548 13.81 35.91 -36.38
N TYR A 549 12.85 36.34 -35.55
CA TYR A 549 12.68 35.87 -34.17
C TYR A 549 12.75 34.35 -34.04
N GLY A 550 13.61 33.81 -33.19
CA GLY A 550 13.78 32.37 -32.99
C GLY A 550 15.23 31.90 -32.86
N ASP A 551 15.41 30.58 -32.88
CA ASP A 551 16.68 29.90 -32.61
C ASP A 551 17.39 29.45 -33.89
N TYR A 552 18.71 29.53 -33.90
CA TYR A 552 19.56 29.17 -35.03
C TYR A 552 20.85 28.50 -34.55
N THR A 553 21.34 27.53 -35.30
CA THR A 553 22.69 26.99 -35.12
C THR A 553 23.68 27.78 -35.97
N VAL A 554 24.83 28.11 -35.41
CA VAL A 554 25.98 28.65 -36.15
C VAL A 554 27.00 27.53 -36.34
N HIS A 555 27.27 27.19 -37.60
CA HIS A 555 28.21 26.15 -38.01
C HIS A 555 29.48 26.77 -38.61
N GLU A 556 30.67 26.43 -38.10
CA GLU A 556 31.94 26.89 -38.66
C GLU A 556 32.36 26.05 -39.87
N VAL A 557 32.58 26.72 -40.99
CA VAL A 557 33.16 26.13 -42.20
C VAL A 557 34.53 26.77 -42.44
N ILE A 558 35.58 25.97 -42.30
CA ILE A 558 36.97 26.36 -42.61
C ILE A 558 37.26 25.97 -44.07
N PRO A 559 37.48 26.92 -45.00
CA PRO A 559 37.87 26.59 -46.37
C PRO A 559 39.27 25.97 -46.45
N ASP A 560 39.48 25.02 -47.36
CA ASP A 560 40.76 24.32 -47.57
C ASP A 560 41.95 25.28 -47.74
N ASP A 561 41.75 26.39 -48.46
CA ASP A 561 42.79 27.40 -48.72
C ASP A 561 43.09 28.27 -47.49
N VAL A 562 42.12 28.47 -46.60
CA VAL A 562 42.32 29.15 -45.31
C VAL A 562 43.07 28.22 -44.34
N ALA A 563 42.65 26.96 -44.24
CA ALA A 563 43.36 25.95 -43.44
C ALA A 563 44.82 25.77 -43.89
N GLN A 564 45.05 25.66 -45.20
CA GLN A 564 46.40 25.52 -45.76
C GLN A 564 47.25 26.77 -45.55
N ARG A 565 46.66 27.98 -45.67
CA ARG A 565 47.35 29.24 -45.37
C ARG A 565 47.82 29.28 -43.91
N VAL A 566 46.91 29.07 -42.96
CA VAL A 566 47.22 29.16 -41.52
C VAL A 566 48.25 28.11 -41.09
N LYS A 567 48.16 26.86 -41.57
CA LYS A 567 49.18 25.83 -41.27
C LYS A 567 50.56 26.17 -41.85
N THR A 568 50.61 26.85 -42.99
CA THR A 568 51.88 27.25 -43.66
C THR A 568 52.51 28.48 -43.00
N GLU A 569 51.69 29.42 -42.53
CA GLU A 569 52.14 30.73 -42.02
C GLU A 569 52.46 30.70 -40.52
N TYR A 570 51.71 29.92 -39.74
CA TYR A 570 51.80 29.89 -38.27
C TYR A 570 52.11 28.50 -37.69
N GLY A 571 52.17 27.44 -38.53
CA GLY A 571 52.39 26.06 -38.07
C GLY A 571 51.17 25.40 -37.40
N ILE A 572 50.08 26.14 -37.17
CA ILE A 572 48.89 25.69 -36.44
C ILE A 572 48.00 24.81 -37.33
N THR A 573 47.58 23.64 -36.84
CA THR A 573 46.43 22.91 -37.42
C THR A 573 45.16 23.53 -36.86
N LEU A 574 44.29 24.10 -37.71
CA LEU A 574 42.98 24.55 -37.23
C LEU A 574 42.04 23.36 -37.03
N ILE A 575 41.56 23.20 -35.80
CA ILE A 575 40.38 22.39 -35.47
C ILE A 575 39.23 23.38 -35.28
N GLY A 576 38.18 23.26 -36.09
CA GLY A 576 36.95 24.07 -35.99
C GLY A 576 36.25 23.90 -34.65
N VAL A 577 35.46 24.88 -34.22
CA VAL A 577 34.66 24.75 -33.00
C VAL A 577 33.39 23.93 -33.28
N ASP A 578 32.82 23.33 -32.22
CA ASP A 578 31.50 22.72 -32.27
C ASP A 578 30.40 23.75 -32.58
N ASP A 579 29.36 23.30 -33.28
CA ASP A 579 28.15 24.06 -33.58
C ASP A 579 27.51 24.64 -32.30
N TRP A 580 27.10 25.92 -32.34
CA TRP A 580 26.47 26.58 -31.18
C TRP A 580 25.16 27.27 -31.54
N ALA A 581 24.20 27.21 -30.62
CA ALA A 581 22.91 27.87 -30.76
C ALA A 581 23.00 29.38 -30.45
N ILE A 582 22.21 30.17 -31.19
CA ILE A 582 21.95 31.59 -30.96
C ILE A 582 20.44 31.86 -31.04
N THR A 583 19.94 32.79 -30.24
CA THR A 583 18.52 33.20 -30.25
C THR A 583 18.38 34.66 -30.67
N VAL A 584 17.43 34.92 -31.57
CA VAL A 584 16.93 36.25 -31.96
C VAL A 584 15.63 36.49 -31.21
N SER A 585 15.54 37.59 -30.45
CA SER A 585 14.40 37.87 -29.56
C SER A 585 13.88 39.31 -29.69
N THR A 586 12.88 39.67 -28.88
CA THR A 586 12.13 40.94 -28.90
C THR A 586 12.98 42.21 -28.68
N GLU A 587 14.24 42.09 -28.25
CA GLU A 587 15.16 43.23 -28.09
C GLU A 587 16.34 43.15 -29.07
N GLY A 588 16.47 44.16 -29.94
CA GLY A 588 17.41 44.19 -31.06
C GLY A 588 18.88 43.92 -30.65
N GLN A 589 19.43 42.82 -31.17
CA GLN A 589 20.73 42.25 -30.80
C GLN A 589 21.93 43.20 -31.00
N TYR A 590 22.48 43.76 -29.92
CA TYR A 590 23.82 44.37 -29.92
C TYR A 590 24.57 44.22 -28.57
N LYS A 591 25.24 43.08 -28.36
CA LYS A 591 26.47 42.81 -27.54
C LYS A 591 26.36 41.58 -26.61
N PRO A 592 27.49 40.95 -26.23
CA PRO A 592 28.85 41.19 -26.73
C PRO A 592 29.04 40.75 -28.19
N VAL A 593 30.22 40.97 -28.75
CA VAL A 593 30.65 40.25 -29.96
C VAL A 593 31.17 38.90 -29.48
N GLN A 594 30.73 37.80 -30.09
CA GLN A 594 31.20 36.48 -29.69
C GLN A 594 32.63 36.27 -30.21
N ILE A 595 33.56 35.99 -29.30
CA ILE A 595 34.91 35.60 -29.68
C ILE A 595 34.91 34.09 -29.86
N VAL A 596 35.23 33.63 -31.07
CA VAL A 596 35.34 32.21 -31.42
C VAL A 596 36.83 31.90 -31.56
N VAL A 597 37.30 30.88 -30.84
CA VAL A 597 38.73 30.50 -30.81
C VAL A 597 38.87 29.05 -31.25
N ASN A 598 39.65 28.77 -32.30
CA ASN A 598 39.92 27.38 -32.70
C ASN A 598 40.87 26.68 -31.72
N HIS A 599 40.65 25.38 -31.55
CA HIS A 599 41.48 24.54 -30.67
C HIS A 599 42.79 24.12 -31.35
N ILE A 600 43.79 23.82 -30.52
CA ILE A 600 45.08 23.22 -30.89
C ILE A 600 45.22 21.89 -30.14
N PRO A 601 45.90 20.84 -30.69
CA PRO A 601 45.94 19.53 -30.04
C PRO A 601 46.63 19.57 -28.67
N GLN A 602 45.82 19.49 -27.61
CA GLN A 602 46.26 19.44 -26.21
C GLN A 602 45.23 18.69 -25.38
N THR A 603 45.67 17.70 -24.60
CA THR A 603 44.77 16.77 -23.91
C THR A 603 45.18 16.48 -22.46
N PRO A 604 44.24 16.59 -21.49
CA PRO A 604 44.41 16.07 -20.13
C PRO A 604 44.57 14.54 -20.08
N ILE A 605 45.41 14.06 -19.18
CA ILE A 605 45.61 12.62 -18.93
C ILE A 605 45.10 12.25 -17.54
N VAL A 606 44.35 11.14 -17.49
CA VAL A 606 44.02 10.41 -16.26
C VAL A 606 44.72 9.06 -16.30
N ILE A 607 45.54 8.77 -15.31
CA ILE A 607 46.03 7.41 -15.05
C ILE A 607 44.96 6.70 -14.22
N GLN A 608 44.54 5.50 -14.61
CA GLN A 608 43.62 4.67 -13.84
C GLN A 608 44.26 3.31 -13.55
N LYS A 609 44.42 2.99 -12.26
CA LYS A 609 44.89 1.68 -11.82
C LYS A 609 43.74 0.69 -11.76
N VAL A 610 43.91 -0.49 -12.33
CA VAL A 610 42.92 -1.59 -12.29
C VAL A 610 43.54 -2.93 -11.90
N ASP A 611 42.68 -3.82 -11.44
CA ASP A 611 42.95 -5.25 -11.29
C ASP A 611 42.85 -5.94 -12.66
N SER A 612 43.88 -6.69 -13.05
CA SER A 612 43.98 -7.32 -14.37
C SER A 612 43.03 -8.51 -14.57
N THR A 613 42.44 -9.02 -13.49
CA THR A 613 41.51 -10.17 -13.50
C THR A 613 40.05 -9.74 -13.47
N THR A 614 39.72 -8.61 -12.82
CA THR A 614 38.34 -8.10 -12.69
C THR A 614 38.05 -6.88 -13.56
N GLY A 615 39.08 -6.14 -13.97
CA GLY A 615 38.98 -4.85 -14.66
C GLY A 615 38.46 -3.69 -13.80
N LYS A 616 38.23 -3.91 -12.49
CA LYS A 616 37.80 -2.86 -11.56
C LYS A 616 38.96 -1.93 -11.21
N ALA A 617 38.66 -0.68 -10.87
CA ALA A 617 39.64 0.24 -10.31
C ALA A 617 40.14 -0.24 -8.94
N ILE A 618 41.43 -0.07 -8.65
CA ILE A 618 42.02 -0.40 -7.34
C ILE A 618 42.10 0.91 -6.52
N PRO A 619 41.23 1.15 -5.50
CA PRO A 619 41.19 2.37 -4.69
C PRO A 619 42.35 2.57 -3.69
N LEU A 620 43.55 2.12 -4.05
CA LEU A 620 44.77 2.16 -3.22
C LEU A 620 45.86 3.02 -3.90
N PRO A 621 46.86 3.51 -3.14
CA PRO A 621 47.99 4.24 -3.70
C PRO A 621 48.91 3.30 -4.51
N CYS A 622 49.36 3.80 -5.66
CA CYS A 622 50.41 3.27 -6.53
C CYS A 622 51.01 4.46 -7.29
N SER A 623 52.26 4.38 -7.74
CA SER A 623 52.98 5.54 -8.30
C SER A 623 53.56 5.31 -9.69
N PHE A 624 53.53 6.38 -10.50
CA PHE A 624 53.87 6.35 -11.92
C PHE A 624 54.82 7.47 -12.33
N GLN A 625 55.63 7.21 -13.35
CA GLN A 625 56.43 8.21 -14.08
C GLN A 625 56.04 8.23 -15.56
N LEU A 626 56.26 9.36 -16.22
CA LEU A 626 55.85 9.61 -17.60
C LEU A 626 57.04 10.11 -18.41
N PHE A 627 57.26 9.51 -19.58
CA PHE A 627 58.35 9.85 -20.48
C PHE A 627 57.81 10.23 -21.85
N ASP A 628 58.51 11.12 -22.55
CA ASP A 628 58.13 11.60 -23.88
C ASP A 628 58.64 10.70 -25.03
N ALA A 629 58.56 11.20 -26.27
CA ALA A 629 58.93 10.48 -27.48
C ALA A 629 60.46 10.34 -27.68
N ASP A 630 61.26 11.27 -27.14
CA ASP A 630 62.72 11.19 -27.15
C ASP A 630 63.25 10.36 -25.96
N GLY A 631 62.41 10.18 -24.93
CA GLY A 631 62.66 9.34 -23.76
C GLY A 631 63.04 10.12 -22.50
N GLU A 632 62.91 11.45 -22.53
CA GLU A 632 63.14 12.30 -21.37
C GLU A 632 61.95 12.26 -20.41
N LEU A 633 62.19 12.60 -19.14
CA LEU A 633 61.19 12.55 -18.07
C LEU A 633 60.30 13.80 -18.12
N VAL A 634 58.99 13.61 -18.25
CA VAL A 634 58.01 14.70 -18.21
C VAL A 634 57.91 15.23 -16.78
N THR A 635 57.94 16.54 -16.59
CA THR A 635 57.92 17.17 -15.26
C THR A 635 56.93 18.34 -15.19
N TYR A 636 56.30 18.54 -14.03
CA TYR A 636 55.42 19.68 -13.74
C TYR A 636 56.03 20.56 -12.64
N ASN A 637 56.04 21.88 -12.84
CA ASN A 637 56.53 22.84 -11.85
C ASN A 637 55.33 23.47 -11.11
N ASP A 638 55.05 23.01 -9.89
CA ASP A 638 53.97 23.57 -9.07
C ASP A 638 54.40 24.92 -8.49
N ARG A 639 53.82 25.99 -9.03
CA ARG A 639 54.06 27.38 -8.60
C ARG A 639 53.53 27.71 -7.20
N TYR A 640 52.68 26.87 -6.60
CA TYR A 640 52.16 27.04 -5.24
C TYR A 640 53.02 26.31 -4.20
N ALA A 641 53.48 25.09 -4.50
CA ALA A 641 54.42 24.36 -3.64
C ALA A 641 55.87 24.87 -3.78
N GLY A 642 56.27 25.29 -4.98
CA GLY A 642 57.66 25.58 -5.33
C GLY A 642 58.49 24.34 -5.66
N GLU A 643 57.83 23.23 -5.98
CA GLU A 643 58.43 21.91 -6.18
C GLU A 643 58.21 21.39 -7.62
N VAL A 644 59.12 20.53 -8.08
CA VAL A 644 59.00 19.84 -9.38
C VAL A 644 58.46 18.44 -9.13
N VAL A 645 57.34 18.13 -9.76
CA VAL A 645 56.66 16.83 -9.72
C VAL A 645 57.00 16.06 -10.98
N ASP A 646 57.63 14.89 -10.82
CA ASP A 646 58.01 13.97 -11.90
C ASP A 646 57.35 12.58 -11.77
N THR A 647 56.69 12.35 -10.64
CA THR A 647 56.12 11.06 -10.21
C THR A 647 54.73 11.32 -9.63
N TRP A 648 53.73 10.56 -10.06
CA TRP A 648 52.32 10.78 -9.73
C TRP A 648 51.70 9.56 -9.05
N THR A 649 51.17 9.75 -7.84
CA THR A 649 50.50 8.70 -7.05
C THR A 649 48.99 8.73 -7.26
N THR A 650 48.33 7.56 -7.35
CA THR A 650 46.86 7.48 -7.32
C THR A 650 46.29 7.92 -5.98
N LEU A 651 45.12 8.54 -6.03
CA LEU A 651 44.27 8.77 -4.86
C LEU A 651 43.44 7.53 -4.54
N SER A 652 42.68 7.56 -3.44
CA SER A 652 41.73 6.51 -3.02
C SER A 652 40.56 6.24 -3.99
N SER A 653 40.58 6.85 -5.18
CA SER A 653 39.72 6.55 -6.33
C SER A 653 40.34 5.54 -7.31
N GLY A 654 41.59 5.14 -7.09
CA GLY A 654 42.38 4.36 -8.05
C GLY A 654 42.78 5.16 -9.30
N LYS A 655 42.75 6.49 -9.21
CA LYS A 655 43.07 7.40 -10.32
C LYS A 655 44.04 8.50 -9.89
N CYS A 656 44.84 8.97 -10.84
CA CYS A 656 45.56 10.23 -10.75
C CYS A 656 45.29 11.04 -12.03
N THR A 657 45.03 12.35 -11.89
CA THR A 657 44.88 13.27 -13.03
C THR A 657 46.12 14.15 -13.08
N LEU A 658 46.78 14.25 -14.24
CA LEU A 658 47.93 15.15 -14.36
C LEU A 658 47.49 16.62 -14.19
N PRO A 659 48.24 17.47 -13.48
CA PRO A 659 47.89 18.89 -13.26
C PRO A 659 48.13 19.79 -14.50
N MET A 660 48.30 19.18 -15.67
CA MET A 660 48.61 19.82 -16.95
C MET A 660 47.98 19.03 -18.10
N LYS A 661 47.74 19.72 -19.22
CA LYS A 661 47.55 19.05 -20.51
C LYS A 661 48.90 18.64 -21.07
N LEU A 662 48.94 17.57 -21.85
CA LEU A 662 50.05 17.25 -22.73
C LEU A 662 49.77 17.81 -24.14
N ASP A 663 50.83 18.18 -24.85
CA ASP A 663 50.79 18.67 -26.24
C ASP A 663 50.77 17.49 -27.25
N GLU A 664 50.67 17.81 -28.55
CA GLU A 664 50.74 16.84 -29.66
C GLU A 664 52.02 15.99 -29.57
N GLY A 665 51.90 14.67 -29.37
CA GLY A 665 53.06 13.83 -29.04
C GLY A 665 52.78 12.34 -28.81
N THR A 666 53.84 11.61 -28.44
CA THR A 666 53.80 10.20 -28.02
C THR A 666 54.47 10.07 -26.67
N TYR A 667 53.87 9.31 -25.76
CA TYR A 667 54.30 9.20 -24.36
C TYR A 667 54.35 7.74 -23.89
N ARG A 668 55.12 7.50 -22.83
CA ARG A 668 55.33 6.20 -22.17
C ARG A 668 55.09 6.33 -20.66
N LEU A 669 54.07 5.68 -20.15
CA LEU A 669 53.77 5.56 -18.72
C LEU A 669 54.49 4.34 -18.12
N HIS A 670 55.22 4.57 -17.04
CA HIS A 670 56.00 3.58 -16.28
C HIS A 670 55.46 3.49 -14.84
N GLU A 671 55.25 2.29 -14.31
CA GLU A 671 54.90 2.09 -12.90
C GLU A 671 56.16 1.94 -12.04
N VAL A 672 56.15 2.57 -10.87
CA VAL A 672 57.27 2.60 -9.90
C VAL A 672 56.94 1.78 -8.64
N GLU A 673 55.66 1.72 -8.27
CA GLU A 673 55.15 1.05 -7.06
C GLU A 673 53.70 0.62 -7.32
N SER A 674 53.40 -0.67 -7.17
CA SER A 674 52.05 -1.20 -7.35
C SER A 674 51.20 -1.05 -6.08
N PRO A 675 49.87 -1.22 -6.15
CA PRO A 675 49.01 -1.26 -4.98
C PRO A 675 49.39 -2.36 -3.98
N GLU A 676 49.06 -2.13 -2.71
CA GLU A 676 49.16 -3.17 -1.67
C GLU A 676 48.29 -4.39 -2.03
N GLY A 677 48.87 -5.59 -1.91
CA GLY A 677 48.24 -6.85 -2.33
C GLY A 677 48.31 -7.16 -3.83
N TYR A 678 49.00 -6.33 -4.62
CA TYR A 678 49.22 -6.54 -6.07
C TYR A 678 50.70 -6.71 -6.42
N VAL A 679 50.96 -7.24 -7.62
CA VAL A 679 52.30 -7.56 -8.12
C VAL A 679 52.83 -6.45 -9.03
N LEU A 680 53.93 -5.81 -8.61
CA LEU A 680 54.69 -4.84 -9.40
C LEU A 680 55.47 -5.56 -10.50
N GLY A 681 55.31 -5.10 -11.75
CA GLY A 681 56.11 -5.60 -12.88
C GLY A 681 55.45 -5.55 -14.25
N GLY A 682 54.48 -4.66 -14.49
CA GLY A 682 53.86 -4.49 -15.80
C GLY A 682 54.83 -3.95 -16.88
N GLU A 683 54.45 -4.10 -18.15
CA GLU A 683 55.12 -3.40 -19.26
C GLU A 683 54.70 -1.93 -19.33
N ASP A 684 55.58 -1.06 -19.84
CA ASP A 684 55.28 0.36 -20.00
C ASP A 684 54.15 0.61 -21.01
N ILE A 685 53.14 1.39 -20.63
CA ILE A 685 52.01 1.70 -21.51
C ILE A 685 52.32 2.92 -22.38
N LYS A 686 52.25 2.74 -23.69
CA LYS A 686 52.45 3.80 -24.68
C LYS A 686 51.12 4.36 -25.16
N PHE A 687 51.02 5.68 -25.24
CA PHE A 687 49.85 6.39 -25.75
C PHE A 687 50.26 7.62 -26.57
N THR A 688 49.32 8.15 -27.33
CA THR A 688 49.50 9.34 -28.18
C THR A 688 48.55 10.45 -27.77
N VAL A 689 48.93 11.68 -28.08
CA VAL A 689 48.06 12.86 -28.06
C VAL A 689 48.12 13.45 -29.47
N ASP A 690 47.03 13.34 -30.20
CA ASP A 690 46.87 13.77 -31.60
C ASP A 690 45.62 14.64 -31.82
N GLU A 691 44.86 14.89 -30.75
CA GLU A 691 43.63 15.70 -30.74
C GLU A 691 43.58 16.63 -29.52
N TYR A 692 42.63 17.59 -29.54
CA TYR A 692 42.30 18.41 -28.38
C TYR A 692 41.17 17.78 -27.58
N ARG A 693 41.33 17.71 -26.24
CA ARG A 693 40.23 17.34 -25.34
C ARG A 693 40.12 18.27 -24.13
N THR A 694 38.94 18.29 -23.51
CA THR A 694 38.66 19.07 -22.29
C THR A 694 39.02 18.27 -21.02
N TRP A 695 38.90 18.89 -19.84
CA TRP A 695 39.06 18.20 -18.56
C TRP A 695 37.92 17.22 -18.24
N ASP A 696 36.81 17.32 -18.97
CA ASP A 696 35.64 16.44 -18.86
C ASP A 696 35.75 15.18 -19.73
N ASP A 697 36.64 15.19 -20.73
CA ASP A 697 37.03 14.01 -21.55
C ASP A 697 38.56 13.82 -21.56
N PRO A 698 39.19 13.41 -20.45
CA PRO A 698 40.62 13.11 -20.43
C PRO A 698 40.91 11.76 -21.13
N ILE A 699 42.07 11.66 -21.80
CA ILE A 699 42.60 10.35 -22.18
C ILE A 699 42.88 9.57 -20.89
N THR A 700 42.16 8.45 -20.71
CA THR A 700 42.35 7.55 -19.57
C THR A 700 43.32 6.44 -19.94
N VAL A 701 44.51 6.46 -19.34
CA VAL A 701 45.55 5.44 -19.49
C VAL A 701 45.38 4.42 -18.37
N THR A 702 44.90 3.23 -18.72
CA THR A 702 44.56 2.16 -17.76
C THR A 702 45.73 1.21 -17.54
N TYR A 703 46.25 1.11 -16.30
CA TYR A 703 47.38 0.25 -15.93
C TYR A 703 46.94 -0.89 -15.01
N ALA A 704 47.28 -2.15 -15.32
CA ALA A 704 46.61 -3.34 -14.81
C ALA A 704 47.57 -4.38 -14.18
N ASP A 705 47.32 -4.78 -12.92
CA ASP A 705 48.18 -5.72 -12.18
C ASP A 705 47.41 -6.98 -11.76
N ALA A 706 48.14 -8.08 -11.59
CA ALA A 706 47.61 -9.25 -10.93
C ALA A 706 47.60 -9.05 -9.39
N PRO A 707 46.52 -9.42 -8.68
CA PRO A 707 46.56 -9.58 -7.23
C PRO A 707 47.49 -10.73 -6.86
N ILE A 708 48.15 -10.62 -5.70
CA ILE A 708 49.01 -11.67 -5.15
C ILE A 708 48.16 -12.92 -4.85
N ARG A 709 48.66 -14.08 -5.25
CA ARG A 709 48.05 -15.40 -5.02
C ARG A 709 48.64 -16.05 -3.78
N ALA A 710 48.00 -17.13 -3.32
CA ALA A 710 48.46 -17.90 -2.17
C ALA A 710 48.35 -19.41 -2.41
N GLU A 711 49.10 -20.17 -1.62
CA GLU A 711 49.07 -21.63 -1.52
C GLU A 711 49.14 -22.02 -0.03
N ILE A 712 48.33 -23.00 0.38
CA ILE A 712 48.46 -23.66 1.69
C ILE A 712 49.02 -25.06 1.47
N GLN A 713 50.10 -25.42 2.17
CA GLN A 713 50.66 -26.77 2.19
C GLN A 713 50.40 -27.43 3.54
N ILE A 714 49.97 -28.70 3.52
CA ILE A 714 49.66 -29.51 4.71
C ILE A 714 50.66 -30.67 4.77
N LEU A 715 51.16 -30.98 5.97
CA LEU A 715 51.93 -32.18 6.30
C LEU A 715 51.25 -32.93 7.46
N LYS A 716 50.86 -34.18 7.23
CA LYS A 716 50.16 -35.03 8.20
C LYS A 716 51.06 -36.17 8.69
N THR A 717 51.14 -36.34 10.00
CA THR A 717 51.93 -37.40 10.65
C THR A 717 51.14 -38.13 11.75
N ASP A 718 51.54 -39.36 12.04
CA ASP A 718 51.07 -40.13 13.19
C ASP A 718 51.64 -39.57 14.51
N GLY A 719 50.81 -39.50 15.56
CA GLY A 719 51.13 -38.84 16.82
C GLY A 719 52.05 -39.57 17.79
N GLU A 720 52.38 -40.85 17.55
CA GLU A 720 53.30 -41.61 18.40
C GLU A 720 54.65 -41.89 17.74
N SER A 721 54.65 -42.05 16.41
CA SER A 721 55.80 -42.48 15.61
C SER A 721 56.43 -41.37 14.74
N GLU A 722 55.78 -40.20 14.63
CA GLU A 722 56.16 -39.09 13.75
C GLU A 722 56.24 -39.47 12.24
N LEU A 723 55.63 -40.60 11.84
CA LEU A 723 55.64 -41.08 10.45
C LEU A 723 54.55 -40.41 9.60
N PRO A 724 54.76 -40.20 8.28
CA PRO A 724 53.73 -39.63 7.40
C PRO A 724 52.49 -40.52 7.25
N VAL A 725 51.31 -39.91 7.17
CA VAL A 725 50.02 -40.61 7.07
C VAL A 725 49.32 -40.26 5.73
N GLU A 726 49.10 -41.29 4.91
CA GLU A 726 48.45 -41.21 3.59
C GLU A 726 46.91 -41.33 3.73
N GLY A 727 46.15 -40.63 2.88
CA GLY A 727 44.70 -40.81 2.77
C GLY A 727 43.82 -39.95 3.68
N ALA A 728 44.40 -39.07 4.50
CA ALA A 728 43.68 -38.12 5.35
C ALA A 728 43.02 -37.03 4.49
N GLU A 729 41.71 -36.78 4.67
CA GLU A 729 40.93 -35.85 3.83
C GLU A 729 40.67 -34.52 4.56
N TYR A 730 41.26 -33.43 4.07
CA TYR A 730 41.15 -32.08 4.62
C TYR A 730 40.18 -31.18 3.84
N CYS A 731 39.46 -30.35 4.57
CA CYS A 731 38.66 -29.25 4.05
C CYS A 731 39.30 -27.90 4.42
N ILE A 732 39.38 -26.99 3.45
CA ILE A 732 39.85 -25.62 3.65
C ILE A 732 38.70 -24.67 3.28
N LYS A 733 38.30 -23.81 4.22
CA LYS A 733 37.26 -22.78 4.06
C LYS A 733 37.84 -21.39 4.33
N ALA A 734 37.29 -20.35 3.71
CA ALA A 734 37.63 -18.96 4.01
C ALA A 734 37.10 -18.54 5.40
N GLU A 735 37.85 -17.72 6.13
CA GLU A 735 37.44 -17.11 7.40
C GLU A 735 37.23 -15.60 7.23
N GLY A 736 35.97 -15.18 7.25
CA GLY A 736 35.57 -13.88 6.73
C GLY A 736 35.66 -13.82 5.20
N ASN A 737 35.22 -12.70 4.62
CA ASN A 737 35.34 -12.48 3.19
C ASN A 737 36.80 -12.23 2.81
N VAL A 738 37.35 -13.06 1.92
CA VAL A 738 38.67 -12.87 1.32
C VAL A 738 38.53 -11.85 0.19
N VAL A 739 39.12 -10.66 0.34
CA VAL A 739 38.88 -9.50 -0.54
C VAL A 739 40.19 -8.98 -1.14
N THR A 740 40.26 -8.90 -2.48
CA THR A 740 41.36 -8.21 -3.16
C THR A 740 41.19 -6.68 -3.11
N GLY A 741 42.29 -5.92 -3.23
CA GLY A 741 42.29 -4.46 -3.01
C GLY A 741 41.40 -3.64 -3.96
N ASP A 742 40.88 -4.23 -5.04
CA ASP A 742 39.80 -3.68 -5.89
C ASP A 742 38.39 -3.77 -5.27
N GLY A 743 38.28 -4.28 -4.04
CA GLY A 743 37.00 -4.54 -3.36
C GLY A 743 36.26 -5.77 -3.86
N THR A 744 36.91 -6.68 -4.59
CA THR A 744 36.31 -7.96 -5.00
C THR A 744 36.47 -9.00 -3.91
N ILE A 745 35.34 -9.43 -3.34
CA ILE A 745 35.26 -10.70 -2.59
C ILE A 745 35.59 -11.82 -3.56
N ARG A 746 36.66 -12.57 -3.28
CA ARG A 746 37.11 -13.75 -4.03
C ARG A 746 36.52 -15.03 -3.46
N PHE A 747 36.45 -15.10 -2.13
CA PHE A 747 35.79 -16.15 -1.38
C PHE A 747 34.92 -15.50 -0.30
N GLU A 748 33.66 -15.93 -0.20
CA GLU A 748 32.74 -15.48 0.86
C GLU A 748 33.09 -16.16 2.20
N ASP A 749 32.72 -15.54 3.32
CA ASP A 749 32.88 -16.11 4.67
C ASP A 749 32.30 -17.54 4.77
N GLY A 750 33.12 -18.49 5.22
CA GLY A 750 32.77 -19.91 5.28
C GLY A 750 32.73 -20.65 3.94
N GLN A 751 33.06 -20.00 2.81
CA GLN A 751 33.16 -20.67 1.51
C GLN A 751 34.31 -21.67 1.52
N ILE A 752 34.00 -22.93 1.17
CA ILE A 752 35.00 -23.97 0.95
C ILE A 752 35.80 -23.64 -0.32
N VAL A 753 37.11 -23.57 -0.19
CA VAL A 753 38.06 -23.21 -1.27
C VAL A 753 38.85 -24.42 -1.78
N GLY A 754 38.97 -25.48 -0.98
CA GLY A 754 39.63 -26.72 -1.39
C GLY A 754 39.22 -27.92 -0.54
N TYR A 755 39.24 -29.09 -1.17
CA TYR A 755 39.33 -30.39 -0.52
C TYR A 755 40.59 -31.07 -1.03
N VAL A 756 41.36 -31.67 -0.13
CA VAL A 756 42.62 -32.34 -0.46
C VAL A 756 42.81 -33.62 0.35
N THR A 757 43.58 -34.55 -0.19
CA THR A 757 43.90 -35.82 0.46
C THR A 757 45.41 -35.96 0.56
N THR A 758 45.93 -36.44 1.70
CA THR A 758 47.38 -36.60 1.89
C THR A 758 47.96 -37.74 1.05
N ASP A 759 49.13 -37.50 0.46
CA ASP A 759 49.90 -38.49 -0.30
C ASP A 759 50.74 -39.44 0.59
N ALA A 760 51.47 -40.37 -0.04
CA ALA A 760 52.37 -41.31 0.63
C ALA A 760 53.57 -40.67 1.35
N GLU A 761 53.81 -39.37 1.13
CA GLU A 761 54.78 -38.55 1.87
C GLU A 761 54.08 -37.67 2.94
N GLY A 762 52.80 -37.91 3.20
CA GLY A 762 51.94 -37.24 4.19
C GLY A 762 51.43 -35.87 3.74
N LYS A 763 51.52 -35.51 2.46
CA LYS A 763 51.39 -34.12 2.00
C LYS A 763 50.15 -33.85 1.17
N ALA A 764 49.68 -32.62 1.27
CA ALA A 764 48.64 -32.06 0.43
C ALA A 764 48.86 -30.55 0.22
N SER A 765 48.31 -29.96 -0.84
CA SER A 765 48.28 -28.50 -0.98
C SER A 765 47.05 -27.97 -1.70
N VAL A 766 46.65 -26.75 -1.34
CA VAL A 766 45.61 -25.96 -2.00
C VAL A 766 46.26 -24.75 -2.67
N GLU A 767 46.43 -24.82 -3.98
CA GLU A 767 46.89 -23.71 -4.83
C GLU A 767 45.75 -22.70 -5.11
N ASP A 768 46.06 -21.63 -5.86
CA ASP A 768 45.08 -20.69 -6.43
C ASP A 768 44.23 -19.92 -5.39
N LEU A 769 44.74 -19.76 -4.16
CA LEU A 769 44.17 -18.92 -3.10
C LEU A 769 44.55 -17.43 -3.25
N TYR A 770 44.01 -16.57 -2.39
CA TYR A 770 44.36 -15.14 -2.30
C TYR A 770 44.79 -14.79 -0.86
N LEU A 771 45.43 -13.63 -0.68
CA LEU A 771 45.75 -13.10 0.65
C LEU A 771 44.46 -12.92 1.48
N GLY A 772 44.47 -13.40 2.73
CA GLY A 772 43.29 -13.49 3.58
C GLY A 772 43.40 -14.60 4.64
N ASN A 773 42.32 -14.85 5.38
CA ASN A 773 42.27 -15.87 6.42
C ASN A 773 41.51 -17.12 5.96
N TYR A 774 41.92 -18.27 6.48
CA TYR A 774 41.38 -19.59 6.16
C TYR A 774 41.33 -20.47 7.40
N VAL A 775 40.33 -21.36 7.45
CA VAL A 775 40.27 -22.46 8.42
C VAL A 775 40.50 -23.77 7.70
N ILE A 776 41.39 -24.58 8.25
CA ILE A 776 41.73 -25.94 7.83
C ILE A 776 41.18 -26.89 8.89
N TYR A 777 40.51 -27.96 8.49
CA TYR A 777 40.07 -29.01 9.41
C TYR A 777 40.01 -30.36 8.70
N GLU A 778 40.25 -31.45 9.44
CA GLU A 778 40.12 -32.78 8.89
C GLU A 778 38.63 -33.15 8.75
N THR A 779 38.30 -33.90 7.72
CA THR A 779 36.93 -34.37 7.44
C THR A 779 36.77 -35.88 7.45
N LYS A 780 37.88 -36.61 7.29
CA LYS A 780 37.95 -38.07 7.42
C LYS A 780 39.41 -38.50 7.64
N SER A 781 39.65 -39.23 8.73
CA SER A 781 40.91 -39.93 9.00
C SER A 781 41.02 -41.22 8.15
N PRO A 782 42.23 -41.77 7.93
CA PRO A 782 42.41 -43.11 7.35
C PRO A 782 41.93 -44.24 8.27
N GLU A 783 42.07 -45.49 7.82
CA GLU A 783 41.90 -46.66 8.69
C GLU A 783 42.99 -46.65 9.79
N ASP A 784 42.64 -47.08 11.01
CA ASP A 784 43.48 -47.21 12.22
C ASP A 784 43.74 -45.93 13.05
N TRP A 785 43.32 -44.74 12.58
CA TRP A 785 43.45 -43.45 13.30
C TRP A 785 42.10 -42.80 13.60
N ALA A 786 42.04 -42.06 14.71
CA ALA A 786 40.87 -41.26 15.09
C ALA A 786 40.97 -39.81 14.56
N LEU A 787 39.90 -39.35 13.90
CA LEU A 787 39.77 -38.01 13.29
C LEU A 787 40.12 -36.85 14.23
N ASP A 788 41.02 -35.95 13.79
CA ASP A 788 41.20 -34.66 14.47
C ASP A 788 40.01 -33.74 14.19
N THR A 789 39.28 -33.40 15.25
CA THR A 789 38.09 -32.52 15.19
C THR A 789 38.43 -31.03 15.35
N SER A 790 39.71 -30.69 15.40
CA SER A 790 40.19 -29.31 15.57
C SER A 790 40.02 -28.47 14.30
N GLU A 791 39.56 -27.23 14.47
CA GLU A 791 39.63 -26.19 13.44
C GLU A 791 40.92 -25.37 13.59
N HIS A 792 41.75 -25.33 12.55
CA HIS A 792 43.06 -24.68 12.54
C HIS A 792 43.01 -23.40 11.68
N HIS A 793 43.36 -22.26 12.28
CA HIS A 793 43.19 -20.93 11.67
C HIS A 793 44.52 -20.41 11.10
N VAL A 794 44.52 -19.98 9.84
CA VAL A 794 45.70 -19.54 9.08
C VAL A 794 45.43 -18.18 8.43
N SER A 795 46.41 -17.27 8.47
CA SER A 795 46.32 -15.94 7.87
C SER A 795 47.49 -15.72 6.92
N ILE A 796 47.19 -15.35 5.67
CA ILE A 796 48.18 -15.22 4.59
C ILE A 796 48.31 -13.75 4.19
N GLU A 797 49.40 -13.11 4.64
CA GLU A 797 49.71 -11.70 4.37
C GLU A 797 50.67 -11.52 3.17
N SER A 798 50.78 -10.29 2.67
CA SER A 798 51.68 -9.95 1.55
C SER A 798 53.16 -10.00 1.95
N GLN A 799 53.94 -10.81 1.26
CA GLN A 799 55.41 -10.80 1.38
C GLN A 799 56.09 -9.70 0.50
N GLY A 800 55.30 -8.75 -0.01
CA GLY A 800 55.74 -7.58 -0.77
C GLY A 800 55.52 -7.71 -2.28
N GLN A 801 55.41 -6.56 -2.96
CA GLN A 801 54.99 -6.41 -4.37
C GLN A 801 55.79 -7.19 -5.44
N LEU A 802 56.90 -7.84 -5.09
CA LEU A 802 57.70 -8.68 -5.99
C LEU A 802 57.46 -10.20 -5.79
N VAL A 803 56.57 -10.58 -4.88
CA VAL A 803 56.23 -11.98 -4.56
C VAL A 803 54.83 -12.28 -5.10
N PRO A 804 54.69 -12.98 -6.26
CA PRO A 804 53.39 -13.19 -6.89
C PRO A 804 52.55 -14.31 -6.25
N ILE A 805 53.18 -15.22 -5.50
CA ILE A 805 52.54 -16.33 -4.78
C ILE A 805 53.18 -16.40 -3.39
N VAL A 806 52.36 -16.36 -2.35
CA VAL A 806 52.76 -16.61 -0.95
C VAL A 806 52.41 -18.06 -0.58
N VAL A 807 53.36 -18.79 0.01
CA VAL A 807 53.15 -20.18 0.45
C VAL A 807 53.18 -20.24 1.96
N GLU A 808 52.13 -20.80 2.56
CA GLU A 808 51.99 -21.02 4.01
C GLU A 808 51.96 -22.52 4.31
N SER A 809 52.36 -22.93 5.52
CA SER A 809 52.55 -24.36 5.84
C SER A 809 51.94 -24.75 7.19
N PHE A 810 51.28 -25.90 7.22
CA PHE A 810 50.53 -26.41 8.37
C PHE A 810 50.87 -27.89 8.63
N ASP A 811 51.34 -28.19 9.85
CA ASP A 811 51.64 -29.54 10.31
C ASP A 811 50.48 -30.08 11.18
N ALA A 812 50.02 -31.31 10.94
CA ALA A 812 48.84 -31.90 11.59
C ALA A 812 49.05 -33.36 12.02
N VAL A 813 48.30 -33.80 13.05
CA VAL A 813 48.60 -35.04 13.80
C VAL A 813 47.34 -35.74 14.32
N ASP A 814 47.24 -37.06 14.13
CA ASP A 814 46.17 -37.89 14.73
C ASP A 814 46.69 -38.78 15.86
N ALA A 815 45.77 -39.19 16.74
CA ALA A 815 45.98 -40.28 17.69
C ALA A 815 45.44 -41.62 17.12
N PRO A 816 46.07 -42.76 17.44
CA PRO A 816 45.57 -44.07 17.04
C PRO A 816 44.29 -44.46 17.80
N THR A 817 43.41 -45.21 17.15
CA THR A 817 42.20 -45.76 17.80
C THR A 817 42.59 -46.85 18.79
N THR A 818 42.23 -46.69 20.07
CA THR A 818 42.78 -47.50 21.16
C THR A 818 41.70 -48.04 22.13
N ILE A 819 41.83 -49.29 22.57
CA ILE A 819 41.10 -49.82 23.73
C ILE A 819 42.05 -50.00 24.92
N GLU A 820 41.64 -49.55 26.10
CA GLU A 820 42.35 -49.70 27.37
C GLU A 820 41.54 -50.61 28.30
N LEU A 821 42.20 -51.54 28.98
CA LEU A 821 41.61 -52.53 29.87
C LEU A 821 42.22 -52.40 31.27
N LEU A 822 41.40 -52.55 32.32
CA LEU A 822 41.84 -52.51 33.71
C LEU A 822 41.24 -53.68 34.52
N LYS A 823 42.09 -54.53 35.11
CA LYS A 823 41.65 -55.61 36.01
C LYS A 823 41.74 -55.22 37.48
N VAL A 824 40.70 -55.54 38.24
CA VAL A 824 40.64 -55.27 39.68
C VAL A 824 40.03 -56.43 40.48
N ASP A 825 40.32 -56.46 41.79
CA ASP A 825 39.61 -57.28 42.75
C ASP A 825 38.19 -56.72 42.98
N GLY A 826 37.15 -57.52 42.72
CA GLY A 826 35.75 -57.15 42.93
C GLY A 826 35.36 -56.94 44.40
N THR A 827 36.27 -57.20 45.34
CA THR A 827 36.14 -56.85 46.76
C THR A 827 37.00 -55.64 47.17
N ASP A 828 37.97 -55.24 46.34
CA ASP A 828 38.86 -54.09 46.55
C ASP A 828 39.32 -53.49 45.20
N ALA A 829 38.54 -52.56 44.67
CA ALA A 829 38.81 -51.97 43.35
C ALA A 829 40.14 -51.19 43.25
N ASP A 830 40.81 -50.87 44.36
CA ASP A 830 42.16 -50.28 44.35
C ASP A 830 43.25 -51.34 44.10
N LYS A 831 42.98 -52.62 44.41
CA LYS A 831 43.86 -53.75 44.16
C LYS A 831 43.76 -54.22 42.71
N LYS A 832 44.77 -53.87 41.92
CA LYS A 832 44.88 -54.21 40.49
C LYS A 832 45.44 -55.61 40.28
N LEU A 833 44.98 -56.32 39.25
CA LEU A 833 45.30 -57.74 39.04
C LEU A 833 46.05 -57.99 37.72
N ALA A 834 47.25 -58.55 37.84
CA ALA A 834 48.07 -58.98 36.70
C ALA A 834 47.69 -60.38 36.23
N GLY A 835 47.88 -60.67 34.94
CA GLY A 835 47.72 -62.02 34.39
C GLY A 835 46.29 -62.45 34.06
N ALA A 836 45.34 -61.52 33.94
CA ALA A 836 44.07 -61.82 33.28
C ALA A 836 44.25 -61.81 31.75
N THR A 837 43.68 -62.77 31.05
CA THR A 837 43.76 -62.87 29.57
C THR A 837 42.43 -62.43 28.95
N PHE A 838 42.51 -61.53 27.97
CA PHE A 838 41.39 -61.06 27.16
C PHE A 838 41.57 -61.42 25.69
N HIS A 839 40.53 -61.98 25.09
CA HIS A 839 40.45 -62.20 23.65
C HIS A 839 39.61 -61.09 23.00
N ILE A 840 40.11 -60.48 21.92
CA ILE A 840 39.44 -59.40 21.17
C ILE A 840 39.38 -59.80 19.70
N TRP A 841 38.19 -59.79 19.10
CA TRP A 841 38.00 -60.19 17.70
C TRP A 841 36.93 -59.38 16.99
N GLN A 842 37.15 -59.13 15.70
CA GLN A 842 36.23 -58.40 14.83
C GLN A 842 35.11 -59.31 14.32
N VAL A 843 33.87 -58.80 14.32
CA VAL A 843 32.67 -59.50 13.86
C VAL A 843 32.04 -58.78 12.66
N SER A 844 31.55 -59.55 11.69
CA SER A 844 30.92 -59.03 10.48
C SER A 844 29.40 -58.90 10.62
N ASP A 845 28.82 -57.78 10.14
CA ASP A 845 27.40 -57.42 10.30
C ASP A 845 26.38 -58.47 9.78
N ASP A 846 26.76 -59.33 8.83
CA ASP A 846 25.85 -60.23 8.10
C ASP A 846 25.45 -61.50 8.89
N ALA A 847 25.82 -61.61 10.17
CA ALA A 847 25.91 -62.87 10.91
C ALA A 847 24.60 -63.46 11.53
N VAL A 848 23.39 -63.05 11.10
CA VAL A 848 22.12 -63.64 11.64
C VAL A 848 21.04 -63.91 10.57
N VAL A 849 21.25 -64.87 9.66
CA VAL A 849 20.16 -65.51 8.88
C VAL A 849 20.38 -67.01 8.65
N ASP A 850 19.41 -67.84 9.08
CA ASP A 850 19.15 -69.25 8.69
C ASP A 850 20.34 -70.18 8.34
N GLY A 851 21.26 -70.37 9.29
CA GLY A 851 21.72 -71.72 9.66
C GLY A 851 22.37 -72.60 8.58
N ILE A 852 23.32 -72.05 7.80
CA ILE A 852 24.30 -72.85 7.06
C ILE A 852 25.71 -72.35 7.40
N ASP A 853 26.49 -73.21 8.06
CA ASP A 853 27.93 -73.03 8.30
C ASP A 853 28.71 -72.97 6.97
N GLN A 854 29.26 -71.80 6.65
CA GLN A 854 30.30 -71.61 5.64
C GLN A 854 31.28 -70.49 6.06
N GLY A 855 32.18 -70.81 6.99
CA GLY A 855 33.48 -70.14 7.10
C GLY A 855 33.45 -68.67 7.51
N PHE A 856 33.32 -68.44 8.82
CA PHE A 856 33.75 -67.19 9.45
C PHE A 856 35.16 -66.81 8.96
N SER A 857 35.32 -65.61 8.42
CA SER A 857 36.62 -64.98 8.19
C SER A 857 36.76 -63.88 9.23
N VAL A 858 37.46 -64.18 10.32
CA VAL A 858 37.88 -63.15 11.28
C VAL A 858 38.86 -62.23 10.55
N LEU A 859 38.56 -60.93 10.55
CA LEU A 859 39.34 -59.92 9.82
C LEU A 859 40.48 -59.35 10.68
N TYR A 860 40.24 -59.25 12.00
CA TYR A 860 41.21 -58.88 13.02
C TYR A 860 40.92 -59.69 14.30
N GLU A 861 41.95 -60.25 14.93
CA GLU A 861 41.91 -60.91 16.25
C GLU A 861 43.22 -60.68 17.01
N THR A 862 43.16 -60.54 18.33
CA THR A 862 44.32 -60.44 19.21
C THR A 862 44.00 -60.93 20.63
N ASP A 863 45.01 -61.45 21.31
CA ASP A 863 44.98 -61.76 22.74
C ASP A 863 45.84 -60.74 23.51
N VAL A 864 45.35 -60.24 24.64
CA VAL A 864 46.11 -59.32 25.50
C VAL A 864 46.01 -59.74 26.97
N ILE A 865 47.12 -59.60 27.71
CA ILE A 865 47.26 -60.08 29.10
C ILE A 865 47.61 -58.90 30.00
N THR A 866 46.95 -58.76 31.15
CA THR A 866 47.16 -57.60 32.03
C THR A 866 48.54 -57.58 32.71
N GLY A 867 49.17 -56.41 32.68
CA GLY A 867 50.48 -56.13 33.27
C GLY A 867 50.47 -56.08 34.79
N SER A 868 51.64 -55.77 35.38
CA SER A 868 51.86 -55.76 36.85
C SER A 868 51.07 -54.69 37.63
N ASP A 869 50.48 -53.74 36.92
CA ASP A 869 49.57 -52.68 37.37
C ASP A 869 48.10 -52.96 37.01
N GLY A 870 47.82 -54.14 36.44
CA GLY A 870 46.50 -54.59 36.00
C GLY A 870 46.00 -53.96 34.71
N THR A 871 46.81 -53.22 33.96
CA THR A 871 46.40 -52.64 32.67
C THR A 871 46.76 -53.51 31.48
N ALA A 872 46.05 -53.32 30.37
CA ALA A 872 46.38 -53.83 29.04
C ALA A 872 45.79 -52.89 27.98
N ASP A 873 46.43 -52.77 26.82
CA ASP A 873 46.00 -51.87 25.74
C ASP A 873 46.12 -52.53 24.37
N VAL A 874 45.31 -52.06 23.41
CA VAL A 874 45.45 -52.35 21.98
C VAL A 874 45.13 -51.07 21.19
N SER A 875 46.17 -50.47 20.61
CA SER A 875 46.09 -49.33 19.68
C SER A 875 46.04 -49.78 18.22
N TYR A 876 45.70 -48.85 17.32
CA TYR A 876 45.55 -49.08 15.87
C TYR A 876 44.49 -50.17 15.57
N LEU A 877 43.29 -49.99 16.12
CA LEU A 877 42.13 -50.84 15.85
C LEU A 877 41.41 -50.40 14.55
N PRO A 878 41.31 -51.27 13.52
CA PRO A 878 40.59 -50.96 12.29
C PRO A 878 39.11 -50.66 12.50
N HIS A 879 38.48 -49.94 11.56
CA HIS A 879 37.05 -49.63 11.62
C HIS A 879 36.18 -50.91 11.55
N GLY A 880 35.14 -51.00 12.38
CA GLY A 880 34.15 -52.09 12.41
C GLY A 880 33.72 -52.52 13.82
N SER A 881 32.91 -53.58 13.88
CA SER A 881 32.34 -54.14 15.12
C SER A 881 33.23 -55.21 15.74
N TYR A 882 33.34 -55.23 17.07
CA TYR A 882 34.21 -56.13 17.85
C TYR A 882 33.50 -56.73 19.06
N LEU A 883 34.03 -57.86 19.52
CA LEU A 883 33.73 -58.45 20.84
C LEU A 883 35.02 -58.56 21.66
N ILE A 884 34.89 -58.45 22.99
CA ILE A 884 35.94 -58.76 23.97
C ILE A 884 35.39 -59.66 25.07
N GLU A 885 36.13 -60.72 25.41
CA GLU A 885 35.81 -61.63 26.53
C GLU A 885 37.04 -61.89 27.41
N GLU A 886 36.80 -62.10 28.71
CA GLU A 886 37.83 -62.56 29.65
C GLU A 886 37.93 -64.09 29.58
N THR A 887 39.05 -64.61 29.07
CA THR A 887 39.22 -66.05 28.83
C THR A 887 39.93 -66.78 29.98
N GLU A 888 40.69 -66.05 30.80
CA GLU A 888 41.45 -66.61 31.94
C GLU A 888 41.57 -65.55 33.06
N ALA A 889 41.18 -65.92 34.27
CA ALA A 889 41.25 -65.05 35.45
C ALA A 889 42.63 -65.09 36.14
N PRO A 890 43.01 -64.05 36.91
CA PRO A 890 44.24 -64.02 37.70
C PRO A 890 44.33 -65.14 38.76
N GLU A 891 45.55 -65.55 39.10
CA GLU A 891 45.81 -66.57 40.13
C GLU A 891 45.18 -66.22 41.49
N GLY A 892 44.42 -67.16 42.07
CA GLY A 892 43.67 -66.95 43.33
C GLY A 892 42.26 -66.38 43.16
N TYR A 893 41.84 -66.11 41.92
CA TYR A 893 40.49 -65.67 41.55
C TYR A 893 39.75 -66.77 40.77
N TYR A 894 38.53 -66.47 40.30
CA TYR A 894 37.79 -67.34 39.39
C TYR A 894 37.26 -66.57 38.16
N THR A 895 37.16 -67.26 37.03
CA THR A 895 36.39 -66.80 35.87
C THR A 895 34.92 -67.20 36.03
N PRO A 896 33.93 -66.30 35.85
CA PRO A 896 32.51 -66.69 35.83
C PRO A 896 32.16 -67.49 34.56
N GLU A 897 31.66 -68.73 34.71
CA GLU A 897 31.29 -69.62 33.59
C GLU A 897 30.21 -69.04 32.63
N ASP A 898 29.42 -68.05 33.08
CA ASP A 898 28.31 -67.42 32.34
C ASP A 898 28.62 -65.95 31.91
N SER A 899 29.89 -65.58 31.70
CA SER A 899 30.24 -64.22 31.24
C SER A 899 29.96 -64.01 29.73
N GLU A 900 29.04 -63.12 29.39
CA GLU A 900 28.78 -62.73 27.99
C GLU A 900 29.86 -61.75 27.48
N PRO A 901 30.37 -61.88 26.23
CA PRO A 901 31.33 -60.94 25.67
C PRO A 901 30.78 -59.52 25.55
N ILE A 902 31.61 -58.52 25.84
CA ILE A 902 31.25 -57.10 25.68
C ILE A 902 31.44 -56.71 24.21
N ALA A 903 30.40 -56.11 23.62
CA ALA A 903 30.45 -55.62 22.25
C ALA A 903 30.87 -54.13 22.19
N PHE A 904 31.80 -53.81 21.28
CA PHE A 904 32.23 -52.45 20.98
C PHE A 904 32.38 -52.24 19.47
N GLU A 905 32.47 -50.99 19.04
CA GLU A 905 32.49 -50.58 17.65
C GLU A 905 33.54 -49.47 17.46
N VAL A 906 34.31 -49.55 16.37
CA VAL A 906 35.08 -48.45 15.82
C VAL A 906 34.34 -47.93 14.59
N ASN A 907 33.92 -46.67 14.60
CA ASN A 907 33.11 -46.09 13.53
C ASN A 907 33.95 -45.66 12.30
N ASP A 908 33.29 -45.12 11.27
CA ASP A 908 33.92 -44.67 10.02
C ASP A 908 34.77 -43.39 10.14
N GLN A 909 34.90 -42.84 11.36
CA GLN A 909 35.77 -41.71 11.71
C GLN A 909 36.91 -42.13 12.67
N GLY A 910 37.07 -43.43 12.93
CA GLY A 910 38.09 -43.97 13.83
C GLY A 910 37.80 -43.78 15.32
N PHE A 911 36.62 -43.31 15.70
CA PHE A 911 36.23 -43.25 17.11
C PHE A 911 35.71 -44.61 17.57
N ILE A 912 36.09 -45.00 18.78
CA ILE A 912 35.72 -46.26 19.45
C ILE A 912 34.72 -46.03 20.58
N GLY A 913 33.74 -46.93 20.72
CA GLY A 913 32.71 -46.88 21.76
C GLY A 913 31.99 -48.22 21.96
N LEU A 914 31.27 -48.40 23.07
CA LEU A 914 30.50 -49.63 23.31
C LEU A 914 29.32 -49.74 22.32
N ALA A 915 29.03 -50.94 21.81
CA ALA A 915 27.98 -51.19 20.81
C ALA A 915 26.57 -51.24 21.43
N THR A 916 26.18 -50.16 22.13
CA THR A 916 24.88 -49.99 22.79
C THR A 916 24.30 -48.59 22.56
N GLU A 917 22.97 -48.48 22.53
CA GLU A 917 22.27 -47.24 22.17
C GLU A 917 22.53 -46.12 23.20
N GLY A 918 23.31 -45.10 22.80
CA GLY A 918 23.66 -43.94 23.62
C GLY A 918 25.07 -43.93 24.19
N SER A 919 25.94 -44.87 23.80
CA SER A 919 27.38 -44.82 24.09
C SER A 919 28.04 -43.53 23.59
N GLN A 920 29.08 -43.11 24.30
CA GLN A 920 30.00 -42.09 23.80
C GLN A 920 31.11 -42.78 23.00
N PHE A 921 31.51 -42.15 21.91
CA PHE A 921 32.61 -42.56 21.04
C PHE A 921 33.75 -41.54 21.20
N ALA A 922 35.00 -42.01 21.29
CA ALA A 922 36.20 -41.21 21.47
C ALA A 922 37.40 -41.86 20.76
N SER A 923 38.61 -41.28 20.83
CA SER A 923 39.84 -41.97 20.37
C SER A 923 40.16 -43.23 21.19
N THR A 924 39.70 -43.27 22.44
CA THR A 924 40.09 -44.28 23.44
C THR A 924 38.88 -44.80 24.20
N LEU A 925 38.70 -46.13 24.26
CA LEU A 925 37.67 -46.79 25.06
C LEU A 925 38.31 -47.50 26.26
N ALA A 926 38.03 -47.01 27.48
CA ALA A 926 38.50 -47.64 28.72
C ALA A 926 37.44 -48.58 29.32
N LEU A 927 37.80 -49.85 29.53
CA LEU A 927 36.98 -50.88 30.17
C LEU A 927 37.60 -51.32 31.50
N THR A 928 36.77 -51.70 32.48
CA THR A 928 37.22 -52.25 33.77
C THR A 928 36.49 -53.57 34.05
N PHE A 929 37.24 -54.59 34.45
CA PHE A 929 36.76 -55.95 34.66
C PHE A 929 37.18 -56.46 36.05
N GLU A 930 36.23 -57.01 36.80
CA GLU A 930 36.43 -57.43 38.19
C GLU A 930 36.46 -58.96 38.33
N ASN A 931 37.34 -59.51 39.17
CA ASN A 931 37.18 -60.89 39.66
C ASN A 931 36.98 -60.91 41.17
N THR A 932 36.17 -61.84 41.69
CA THR A 932 36.09 -62.10 43.13
C THR A 932 37.12 -63.17 43.52
N PRO A 933 37.89 -62.99 44.63
CA PRO A 933 38.87 -63.98 45.08
C PRO A 933 38.19 -65.21 45.68
N THR A 934 38.90 -66.35 45.69
CA THR A 934 38.45 -67.55 46.41
C THR A 934 38.43 -67.33 47.93
N LEU A 935 37.54 -68.03 48.65
CA LEU A 935 37.35 -67.89 50.10
C LEU A 935 37.30 -69.24 50.80
N PHE A 936 38.11 -69.42 51.85
CA PHE A 936 38.20 -70.68 52.61
C PHE A 936 38.21 -70.44 54.13
N ASP A 937 37.46 -71.23 54.90
CA ASP A 937 37.44 -71.20 56.38
C ASP A 937 38.11 -72.42 57.00
N VAL A 938 38.82 -72.21 58.11
CA VAL A 938 39.38 -73.28 58.94
C VAL A 938 38.92 -73.15 60.40
N THR A 939 38.17 -74.15 60.84
CA THR A 939 37.58 -74.25 62.19
C THR A 939 38.31 -75.33 63.02
N LYS A 940 38.56 -75.08 64.30
CA LYS A 940 39.37 -75.93 65.19
C LYS A 940 38.64 -76.10 66.50
N THR A 941 38.14 -77.31 66.79
CA THR A 941 37.13 -77.50 67.86
C THR A 941 37.48 -78.58 68.87
N ASP A 942 36.97 -78.47 70.09
CA ASP A 942 36.93 -79.60 71.03
C ASP A 942 36.06 -80.74 70.45
N LEU A 943 36.59 -81.96 70.48
CA LEU A 943 35.94 -83.17 69.96
C LEU A 943 34.64 -83.50 70.70
N THR A 944 34.52 -83.12 71.98
CA THR A 944 33.40 -83.53 72.85
C THR A 944 32.21 -82.57 72.76
N SER A 945 32.45 -81.26 72.82
CA SER A 945 31.43 -80.20 72.81
C SER A 945 31.19 -79.62 71.42
N GLY A 946 32.19 -79.64 70.54
CA GLY A 946 32.15 -78.98 69.24
C GLY A 946 32.32 -77.45 69.27
N ALA A 947 32.68 -76.85 70.40
CA ALA A 947 33.05 -75.44 70.49
C ALA A 947 34.41 -75.17 69.84
N GLU A 948 34.62 -73.97 69.28
CA GLU A 948 35.94 -73.51 68.81
C GLU A 948 36.94 -73.51 69.97
N LEU A 949 38.19 -73.87 69.67
CA LEU A 949 39.23 -74.28 70.60
C LEU A 949 40.47 -73.41 70.36
N PRO A 950 40.64 -72.30 71.11
CA PRO A 950 41.78 -71.40 70.96
C PRO A 950 43.10 -72.01 71.44
N GLY A 951 44.22 -71.55 70.86
CA GLY A 951 45.58 -71.87 71.33
C GLY A 951 46.28 -73.03 70.62
N ALA A 952 45.64 -73.69 69.66
CA ALA A 952 46.31 -74.69 68.80
C ALA A 952 47.12 -73.99 67.70
N THR A 953 48.34 -74.43 67.42
CA THR A 953 49.12 -73.92 66.27
C THR A 953 48.82 -74.77 65.03
N LEU A 954 48.38 -74.10 63.95
CA LEU A 954 47.86 -74.69 62.73
C LEU A 954 48.62 -74.19 61.51
N ALA A 955 48.85 -75.07 60.54
CA ALA A 955 49.49 -74.74 59.26
C ALA A 955 48.77 -75.39 58.08
N ILE A 956 48.60 -74.65 56.98
CA ILE A 956 48.19 -75.19 55.67
C ILE A 956 49.42 -75.36 54.80
N THR A 957 49.58 -76.54 54.18
CA THR A 957 50.52 -76.76 53.07
C THR A 957 49.80 -77.15 51.78
N ASP A 958 50.41 -76.88 50.64
CA ASP A 958 49.97 -77.38 49.32
C ASP A 958 50.34 -78.86 49.07
N GLU A 959 50.11 -79.36 47.84
CA GLU A 959 50.43 -80.73 47.43
C GLU A 959 51.94 -81.02 47.37
N ASP A 960 52.78 -80.02 47.09
CA ASP A 960 54.26 -80.12 47.13
C ASP A 960 54.82 -80.01 48.57
N GLY A 961 53.97 -79.64 49.54
CA GLY A 961 54.31 -79.49 50.95
C GLY A 961 54.91 -78.13 51.31
N VAL A 962 54.72 -77.11 50.47
CA VAL A 962 55.09 -75.72 50.74
C VAL A 962 54.08 -75.11 51.72
N LEU A 963 54.57 -74.32 52.67
CA LEU A 963 53.71 -73.62 53.63
C LEU A 963 52.95 -72.48 52.94
N VAL A 964 51.62 -72.54 53.00
CA VAL A 964 50.70 -71.50 52.52
C VAL A 964 50.46 -70.47 53.62
N GLU A 965 50.08 -70.93 54.82
CA GLU A 965 49.82 -70.08 55.98
C GLU A 965 50.02 -70.86 57.30
N GLU A 966 50.49 -70.20 58.36
CA GLU A 966 50.59 -70.73 59.73
C GLU A 966 50.03 -69.70 60.72
N TRP A 967 49.16 -70.14 61.64
CA TRP A 967 48.50 -69.29 62.64
C TRP A 967 48.22 -70.05 63.95
N VAL A 968 47.67 -69.35 64.94
CA VAL A 968 47.17 -69.94 66.19
C VAL A 968 45.66 -69.80 66.23
N SER A 969 44.93 -70.89 66.53
CA SER A 969 43.46 -70.91 66.58
C SER A 969 42.90 -69.96 67.64
N THR A 970 41.69 -69.48 67.40
CA THR A 970 40.98 -68.54 68.27
C THR A 970 39.60 -69.10 68.68
N GLU A 971 38.72 -68.25 69.22
CA GLU A 971 37.30 -68.60 69.44
C GLU A 971 36.45 -68.42 68.16
N GLU A 972 37.06 -67.98 67.05
CA GLU A 972 36.49 -67.82 65.71
C GLU A 972 37.31 -68.58 64.64
N ALA A 973 36.64 -68.95 63.54
CA ALA A 973 37.25 -69.63 62.39
C ALA A 973 38.24 -68.72 61.65
N HIS A 974 39.31 -69.31 61.10
CA HIS A 974 40.33 -68.58 60.34
C HIS A 974 40.00 -68.53 58.85
N ARG A 975 39.92 -67.31 58.29
CA ARG A 975 39.60 -67.04 56.89
C ARG A 975 40.87 -66.90 56.05
N VAL A 976 41.04 -67.76 55.06
CA VAL A 976 42.00 -67.60 53.95
C VAL A 976 41.29 -66.96 52.76
N ILE A 977 41.96 -66.05 52.05
CA ILE A 977 41.44 -65.30 50.89
C ILE A 977 42.43 -65.40 49.74
N GLY A 978 41.95 -65.69 48.52
CA GLY A 978 42.79 -65.75 47.32
C GLY A 978 43.69 -66.98 47.24
N ILE A 979 43.30 -68.09 47.89
CA ILE A 979 44.00 -69.37 47.82
C ILE A 979 43.67 -70.07 46.49
N ALA A 980 44.68 -70.44 45.72
CA ALA A 980 44.50 -71.03 44.40
C ALA A 980 43.67 -72.33 44.43
N PRO A 981 42.92 -72.66 43.36
CA PRO A 981 42.28 -73.97 43.22
C PRO A 981 43.33 -75.09 43.24
N GLY A 982 43.16 -76.10 44.11
CA GLY A 982 44.20 -77.12 44.34
C GLY A 982 43.96 -78.02 45.54
N SER A 983 44.91 -78.94 45.79
CA SER A 983 44.90 -79.85 46.94
C SER A 983 45.82 -79.35 48.07
N TYR A 984 45.33 -79.41 49.30
CA TYR A 984 45.98 -78.84 50.48
C TYR A 984 45.90 -79.77 51.71
N THR A 985 46.72 -79.52 52.72
CA THR A 985 46.71 -80.24 54.00
C THR A 985 46.81 -79.29 55.18
N LEU A 986 45.82 -79.36 56.08
CA LEU A 986 45.85 -78.72 57.38
C LEU A 986 46.58 -79.61 58.40
N THR A 987 47.55 -79.06 59.12
CA THR A 987 48.33 -79.76 60.16
C THR A 987 48.31 -78.99 61.46
N GLU A 988 48.10 -79.68 62.58
CA GLU A 988 48.38 -79.13 63.90
C GLU A 988 49.83 -79.43 64.31
N THR A 989 50.53 -78.44 64.83
CA THR A 989 51.93 -78.55 65.29
C THR A 989 52.07 -78.43 66.81
N ILE A 990 51.13 -77.77 67.49
CA ILE A 990 51.07 -77.59 68.94
C ILE A 990 49.60 -77.63 69.38
N ALA A 991 49.26 -78.48 70.35
CA ALA A 991 47.92 -78.56 70.94
C ALA A 991 47.74 -77.54 72.10
N PRO A 992 46.49 -77.15 72.44
CA PRO A 992 46.20 -76.30 73.60
C PRO A 992 46.54 -76.94 74.94
N GLU A 993 46.69 -76.13 76.00
CA GLU A 993 46.93 -76.63 77.36
C GLU A 993 45.80 -77.55 77.84
N GLY A 994 46.15 -78.78 78.25
CA GLY A 994 45.20 -79.82 78.68
C GLY A 994 44.59 -80.69 77.56
N TYR A 995 44.88 -80.38 76.29
CA TYR A 995 44.41 -81.09 75.10
C TYR A 995 45.52 -81.93 74.45
N LEU A 996 45.11 -82.85 73.55
CA LEU A 996 45.97 -83.83 72.89
C LEU A 996 46.12 -83.52 71.39
N LEU A 997 47.36 -83.54 70.90
CA LEU A 997 47.72 -83.27 69.50
C LEU A 997 47.01 -84.22 68.52
N THR A 998 46.38 -83.65 67.50
CA THR A 998 45.57 -84.38 66.51
C THR A 998 46.33 -84.66 65.20
N THR A 999 45.74 -85.43 64.29
CA THR A 999 46.34 -85.77 62.99
C THR A 999 45.89 -84.85 61.87
N SER A 1000 46.81 -84.50 60.95
CA SER A 1000 46.55 -83.64 59.78
C SER A 1000 45.34 -84.07 58.93
N VAL A 1001 44.65 -83.08 58.35
CA VAL A 1001 43.41 -83.22 57.57
C VAL A 1001 43.65 -82.67 56.15
N PRO A 1002 43.60 -83.51 55.09
CA PRO A 1002 43.66 -83.04 53.71
C PRO A 1002 42.32 -82.41 53.26
N PHE A 1003 42.39 -81.42 52.37
CA PHE A 1003 41.24 -80.76 51.76
C PHE A 1003 41.53 -80.29 50.33
N GLU A 1004 40.50 -79.84 49.63
CA GLU A 1004 40.53 -79.38 48.23
C GLU A 1004 39.91 -77.97 48.18
N VAL A 1005 40.56 -77.05 47.47
CA VAL A 1005 40.03 -75.72 47.11
C VAL A 1005 39.59 -75.79 45.66
N LYS A 1006 38.38 -75.31 45.39
CA LYS A 1006 37.81 -75.20 44.04
C LYS A 1006 37.78 -73.75 43.58
N GLU A 1007 37.82 -73.59 42.27
CA GLU A 1007 37.57 -72.33 41.59
C GLU A 1007 36.10 -71.94 41.74
N THR A 1008 35.80 -71.11 42.74
CA THR A 1008 34.47 -70.58 43.02
C THR A 1008 34.54 -69.43 44.02
N GLY A 1009 33.59 -68.50 43.94
CA GLY A 1009 33.33 -67.47 44.95
C GLY A 1009 32.54 -67.97 46.17
N GLU A 1010 32.09 -69.23 46.18
CA GLU A 1010 31.47 -69.80 47.38
C GLU A 1010 32.49 -70.00 48.51
N VAL A 1011 32.06 -69.74 49.75
CA VAL A 1011 32.84 -70.00 50.96
C VAL A 1011 32.99 -71.51 51.17
N GLN A 1012 34.22 -71.99 51.05
CA GLN A 1012 34.62 -73.38 51.29
C GLN A 1012 35.17 -73.53 52.72
N SER A 1013 35.26 -74.75 53.28
CA SER A 1013 35.71 -74.92 54.68
C SER A 1013 36.27 -76.31 55.04
N VAL A 1014 37.07 -76.35 56.10
CA VAL A 1014 37.59 -77.58 56.75
C VAL A 1014 37.53 -77.49 58.27
N VAL A 1015 37.44 -78.64 58.96
CA VAL A 1015 37.32 -78.73 60.43
C VAL A 1015 38.31 -79.73 61.02
N MET A 1016 39.00 -79.36 62.10
CA MET A 1016 39.95 -80.19 62.87
C MET A 1016 39.54 -80.27 64.35
N LYS A 1017 39.90 -81.35 65.07
CA LYS A 1017 39.38 -81.65 66.43
C LYS A 1017 40.34 -82.39 67.38
N ASP A 1018 40.24 -82.09 68.69
CA ASP A 1018 41.11 -82.61 69.77
C ASP A 1018 40.33 -83.17 70.98
N ASP A 1019 40.96 -84.03 71.78
CA ASP A 1019 40.44 -84.53 73.07
C ASP A 1019 41.33 -84.09 74.26
N TYR A 1020 40.86 -84.22 75.50
CA TYR A 1020 41.50 -83.70 76.74
C TYR A 1020 41.58 -84.73 77.89
N THR A 1021 42.38 -84.47 78.93
CA THR A 1021 42.58 -85.36 80.10
C THR A 1021 41.38 -85.41 81.07
N LYS A 1022 41.15 -86.55 81.75
CA LYS A 1022 39.91 -86.78 82.57
C LYS A 1022 40.18 -87.55 83.88
N ILE A 1023 39.86 -86.98 85.04
CA ILE A 1023 40.18 -87.53 86.39
C ILE A 1023 38.94 -87.58 87.31
N ASP A 1024 38.66 -88.73 87.91
CA ASP A 1024 37.64 -88.96 88.95
C ASP A 1024 38.24 -89.02 90.36
N ILE A 1025 37.56 -88.45 91.36
CA ILE A 1025 37.99 -88.45 92.77
C ILE A 1025 36.83 -88.81 93.71
N SER A 1026 37.05 -89.80 94.59
CA SER A 1026 36.07 -90.37 95.53
C SER A 1026 36.47 -90.12 97.00
N LYS A 1027 35.49 -89.99 97.90
CA LYS A 1027 35.69 -89.70 99.34
C LYS A 1027 34.69 -90.50 100.17
N THR A 1028 35.11 -91.58 100.83
CA THR A 1028 34.17 -92.60 101.37
C THR A 1028 34.34 -92.89 102.87
N ASP A 1029 33.28 -93.32 103.57
CA ASP A 1029 33.38 -93.73 104.98
C ASP A 1029 34.24 -95.01 105.11
N ILE A 1030 35.20 -95.02 106.03
CA ILE A 1030 36.17 -96.12 106.19
C ILE A 1030 35.53 -97.41 106.75
N ALA A 1031 34.31 -97.34 107.28
CA ALA A 1031 33.57 -98.43 107.89
C ALA A 1031 32.33 -98.87 107.07
N THR A 1032 31.67 -97.98 106.30
CA THR A 1032 30.58 -98.37 105.37
C THR A 1032 31.05 -98.52 103.92
N GLY A 1033 32.01 -97.71 103.47
CA GLY A 1033 32.47 -97.64 102.08
C GLY A 1033 31.57 -96.82 101.14
N GLU A 1034 30.60 -96.07 101.69
CA GLU A 1034 29.71 -95.16 100.94
C GLU A 1034 30.34 -93.76 100.83
N GLU A 1035 30.02 -93.00 99.78
CA GLU A 1035 30.55 -91.64 99.59
C GLU A 1035 30.10 -90.71 100.73
N LEU A 1036 30.99 -89.81 101.16
CA LEU A 1036 30.84 -88.92 102.30
C LEU A 1036 30.58 -87.49 101.83
N PRO A 1037 29.33 -87.01 101.86
CA PRO A 1037 29.05 -85.59 101.66
C PRO A 1037 29.54 -84.74 102.84
N GLY A 1038 30.07 -83.56 102.54
CA GLY A 1038 30.44 -82.54 103.54
C GLY A 1038 31.89 -82.55 104.03
N ALA A 1039 32.80 -83.25 103.35
CA ALA A 1039 34.24 -83.09 103.54
C ALA A 1039 34.78 -81.99 102.61
N HIS A 1040 35.64 -81.11 103.10
CA HIS A 1040 36.29 -80.11 102.26
C HIS A 1040 37.63 -80.62 101.76
N LEU A 1041 37.69 -80.94 100.47
CA LEU A 1041 38.88 -81.45 99.79
C LEU A 1041 39.59 -80.36 98.98
N ALA A 1042 40.91 -80.46 98.89
CA ALA A 1042 41.75 -79.65 98.04
C ALA A 1042 42.79 -80.53 97.33
N ILE A 1043 42.92 -80.42 96.01
CA ILE A 1043 44.08 -80.92 95.26
C ILE A 1043 45.13 -79.82 95.26
N LEU A 1044 46.33 -80.20 95.65
CA LEU A 1044 47.52 -79.39 95.66
C LEU A 1044 48.45 -79.87 94.55
N ASP A 1045 49.10 -78.95 93.84
CA ASP A 1045 50.21 -79.29 92.95
C ASP A 1045 51.48 -79.71 93.73
N LYS A 1046 52.49 -80.20 93.01
CA LYS A 1046 53.83 -80.55 93.52
C LYS A 1046 54.51 -79.44 94.36
N ASP A 1047 54.14 -78.18 94.14
CA ASP A 1047 54.71 -77.00 94.81
C ASP A 1047 53.86 -76.57 96.03
N GLY A 1048 52.74 -77.26 96.29
CA GLY A 1048 51.89 -77.11 97.46
C GLY A 1048 50.79 -76.05 97.33
N LYS A 1049 50.48 -75.59 96.11
CA LYS A 1049 49.41 -74.64 95.82
C LYS A 1049 48.13 -75.39 95.43
N THR A 1050 46.98 -74.96 95.96
CA THR A 1050 45.68 -75.52 95.54
C THR A 1050 45.41 -75.25 94.06
N VAL A 1051 45.04 -76.31 93.32
CA VAL A 1051 44.59 -76.24 91.92
C VAL A 1051 43.10 -76.51 91.76
N ALA A 1052 42.48 -77.23 92.69
CA ALA A 1052 41.03 -77.36 92.83
C ALA A 1052 40.67 -77.61 94.29
N GLU A 1053 39.57 -77.04 94.79
CA GLU A 1053 39.00 -77.35 96.11
C GLU A 1053 37.47 -77.38 96.06
N TRP A 1054 36.85 -78.31 96.79
CA TRP A 1054 35.40 -78.54 96.79
C TRP A 1054 34.92 -79.21 98.07
N ASP A 1055 33.67 -78.93 98.44
CA ASP A 1055 32.91 -79.76 99.39
C ASP A 1055 32.40 -81.02 98.67
N THR A 1056 32.64 -82.19 99.25
CA THR A 1056 32.21 -83.47 98.67
C THR A 1056 30.71 -83.70 98.79
N THR A 1057 30.20 -84.55 97.90
CA THR A 1057 28.80 -84.99 97.85
C THR A 1057 28.72 -86.52 98.05
N ASP A 1058 27.55 -87.09 97.77
CA ASP A 1058 27.33 -88.53 97.62
C ASP A 1058 27.71 -89.07 96.21
N GLU A 1059 28.43 -88.27 95.40
CA GLU A 1059 28.90 -88.63 94.05
C GLU A 1059 30.41 -88.36 93.86
N VAL A 1060 31.02 -89.09 92.91
CA VAL A 1060 32.43 -88.95 92.51
C VAL A 1060 32.66 -87.62 91.78
N HIS A 1061 33.67 -86.86 92.20
CA HIS A 1061 34.01 -85.57 91.60
C HIS A 1061 34.86 -85.75 90.34
N ARG A 1062 34.40 -85.23 89.19
CA ARG A 1062 35.13 -85.25 87.91
C ARG A 1062 35.82 -83.92 87.65
N ILE A 1063 37.12 -83.98 87.35
CA ILE A 1063 37.92 -82.90 86.78
C ILE A 1063 38.31 -83.26 85.35
N ASN A 1064 38.16 -82.32 84.42
CA ASN A 1064 38.54 -82.43 83.01
C ASN A 1064 39.63 -81.38 82.70
N GLY A 1065 40.56 -81.67 81.80
CA GLY A 1065 41.61 -80.75 81.36
C GLY A 1065 42.65 -80.42 82.45
N LEU A 1066 42.83 -81.29 83.45
CA LEU A 1066 43.91 -81.15 84.43
C LEU A 1066 45.22 -81.62 83.78
N GLU A 1067 46.27 -80.79 83.84
CA GLU A 1067 47.60 -81.07 83.29
C GLU A 1067 48.14 -82.44 83.76
N SER A 1068 48.93 -83.09 82.91
CA SER A 1068 49.66 -84.31 83.28
C SER A 1068 50.80 -83.99 84.25
N GLY A 1069 50.71 -84.49 85.48
CA GLY A 1069 51.68 -84.17 86.55
C GLY A 1069 51.37 -84.84 87.90
N ASP A 1070 52.24 -84.60 88.88
CA ASP A 1070 52.11 -85.10 90.25
C ASP A 1070 51.32 -84.12 91.14
N TYR A 1071 50.35 -84.65 91.87
CA TYR A 1071 49.40 -83.91 92.71
C TYR A 1071 49.22 -84.56 94.09
N THR A 1072 48.65 -83.82 95.04
CA THR A 1072 48.30 -84.30 96.38
C THR A 1072 46.89 -83.85 96.76
N LEU A 1073 45.98 -84.80 96.90
CA LEU A 1073 44.68 -84.59 97.51
C LEU A 1073 44.83 -84.46 99.03
N ARG A 1074 44.20 -83.44 99.62
CA ARG A 1074 44.17 -83.14 101.06
C ARG A 1074 42.75 -82.91 101.51
N GLU A 1075 42.41 -83.35 102.72
CA GLU A 1075 41.24 -82.85 103.43
C GLU A 1075 41.63 -81.69 104.37
N THR A 1076 40.81 -80.65 104.40
CA THR A 1076 40.98 -79.49 105.29
C THR A 1076 39.88 -79.35 106.34
N SER A 1077 38.71 -79.98 106.12
CA SER A 1077 37.63 -80.11 107.10
C SER A 1077 36.87 -81.42 106.86
N ALA A 1078 36.63 -82.19 107.92
CA ALA A 1078 35.80 -83.39 107.88
C ALA A 1078 34.30 -83.06 108.05
N PRO A 1079 33.38 -83.96 107.65
CA PRO A 1079 31.94 -83.79 107.87
C PRO A 1079 31.57 -83.73 109.36
N ASP A 1080 30.38 -83.23 109.68
CA ASP A 1080 29.99 -82.96 111.07
C ASP A 1080 29.87 -84.26 111.89
N GLY A 1081 30.72 -84.41 112.91
CA GLY A 1081 30.89 -85.63 113.68
C GLY A 1081 31.95 -86.62 113.17
N TYR A 1082 32.78 -86.23 112.19
CA TYR A 1082 33.85 -87.05 111.63
C TYR A 1082 35.28 -86.60 112.06
N GLU A 1083 36.27 -87.48 111.89
CA GLU A 1083 37.70 -87.18 112.07
C GLU A 1083 38.40 -86.98 110.71
N VAL A 1084 39.31 -85.99 110.61
CA VAL A 1084 40.01 -85.59 109.38
C VAL A 1084 41.05 -86.63 108.91
N ALA A 1085 41.09 -86.89 107.61
CA ALA A 1085 41.98 -87.83 106.92
C ALA A 1085 43.41 -87.30 106.69
N GLU A 1086 44.34 -88.21 106.35
CA GLU A 1086 45.69 -87.89 105.88
C GLU A 1086 45.74 -87.71 104.36
N ASP A 1087 46.68 -86.88 103.86
CA ASP A 1087 46.87 -86.58 102.43
C ASP A 1087 47.11 -87.82 101.54
N VAL A 1088 46.62 -87.77 100.29
CA VAL A 1088 46.78 -88.82 99.26
C VAL A 1088 47.45 -88.25 98.00
N ALA A 1089 48.66 -88.70 97.69
CA ALA A 1089 49.37 -88.32 96.46
C ALA A 1089 48.97 -89.18 95.25
N PHE A 1090 48.88 -88.57 94.07
CA PHE A 1090 48.54 -89.23 92.80
C PHE A 1090 49.20 -88.52 91.61
N THR A 1091 49.19 -89.15 90.43
CA THR A 1091 49.75 -88.62 89.18
C THR A 1091 48.68 -88.67 88.08
N VAL A 1092 48.70 -87.69 87.18
CA VAL A 1092 47.87 -87.62 85.96
C VAL A 1092 48.72 -87.93 84.74
N GLU A 1093 48.31 -88.90 83.92
CA GLU A 1093 48.93 -89.24 82.64
C GLU A 1093 48.27 -88.50 81.46
N GLU A 1094 49.04 -88.30 80.38
CA GLU A 1094 48.65 -87.59 79.16
C GLU A 1094 47.80 -88.50 78.24
N THR A 1095 46.53 -88.70 78.62
CA THR A 1095 45.56 -89.54 77.89
C THR A 1095 44.13 -89.03 78.05
N GLY A 1096 43.30 -89.26 77.02
CA GLY A 1096 41.87 -88.98 77.03
C GLY A 1096 41.04 -89.97 77.87
N ASP A 1097 41.66 -91.07 78.33
CA ASP A 1097 41.06 -92.04 79.24
C ASP A 1097 40.82 -91.48 80.66
N VAL A 1098 39.87 -92.09 81.37
CA VAL A 1098 39.47 -91.67 82.74
C VAL A 1098 40.34 -92.30 83.82
N GLN A 1099 40.96 -91.44 84.63
CA GLN A 1099 41.87 -91.77 85.73
C GLN A 1099 41.16 -91.64 87.09
N LYS A 1100 41.63 -92.25 88.19
CA LYS A 1100 40.85 -92.37 89.46
C LYS A 1100 41.69 -92.23 90.76
N VAL A 1101 41.13 -91.56 91.79
CA VAL A 1101 41.73 -91.30 93.12
C VAL A 1101 40.69 -91.49 94.27
N GLU A 1102 41.11 -91.80 95.51
CA GLU A 1102 40.21 -92.08 96.67
C GLU A 1102 40.78 -91.66 98.06
N MET A 1103 39.94 -91.22 99.01
CA MET A 1103 40.27 -90.82 100.42
C MET A 1103 39.11 -91.16 101.43
N LYS A 1104 39.31 -91.27 102.78
CA LYS A 1104 38.29 -91.88 103.73
C LYS A 1104 38.25 -91.46 105.24
N ASP A 1105 37.04 -91.43 105.89
CA ASP A 1105 36.78 -90.93 107.30
C ASP A 1105 35.84 -91.81 108.22
N LYS A 1106 35.33 -91.30 109.38
CA LYS A 1106 34.55 -92.04 110.46
C LYS A 1106 33.66 -91.12 111.42
N SER A 1107 32.41 -91.48 111.84
CA SER A 1107 31.10 -90.72 111.62
C SER A 1107 30.03 -90.23 112.69
N MET A 1108 29.07 -89.31 112.28
CA MET A 1108 27.65 -88.98 112.80
C MET A 1108 26.64 -88.23 111.79
N PRO A 1109 25.28 -88.04 112.03
CA PRO A 1109 24.27 -87.31 111.14
C PRO A 1109 22.95 -86.59 111.72
N ASP A 1110 22.20 -85.68 110.99
CA ASP A 1110 20.75 -85.20 111.23
C ASP A 1110 19.98 -84.45 110.03
N SER A 1111 18.88 -83.64 110.26
CA SER A 1111 17.79 -83.12 109.32
C SER A 1111 17.05 -81.78 109.79
N GLY A 1112 16.03 -81.03 109.22
CA GLY A 1112 15.05 -80.85 108.06
C GLY A 1112 14.15 -79.55 108.33
N GLU A 1113 13.20 -78.84 107.62
CA GLU A 1113 12.28 -78.74 106.39
C GLU A 1113 11.91 -77.19 106.10
N SER A 1114 10.84 -76.58 105.49
CA SER A 1114 9.90 -76.54 104.27
C SER A 1114 9.05 -75.16 104.31
N LEU A 1115 8.16 -74.52 103.45
CA LEU A 1115 7.34 -74.59 102.15
C LEU A 1115 6.95 -73.14 101.55
N PRO A 1116 6.44 -72.92 100.28
CA PRO A 1116 6.16 -71.57 99.62
C PRO A 1116 4.83 -71.29 98.77
N LYS A 1117 4.47 -70.03 98.31
CA LYS A 1117 3.46 -69.69 97.19
C LYS A 1117 3.38 -68.21 96.57
N THR A 1118 2.31 -67.82 95.78
CA THR A 1118 2.27 -66.84 94.60
C THR A 1118 0.94 -66.05 94.22
N GLY A 1119 0.92 -64.91 93.44
CA GLY A 1119 -0.27 -64.29 92.69
C GLY A 1119 -0.24 -62.78 92.15
N ASP A 1120 -1.16 -62.38 91.21
CA ASP A 1120 -1.75 -61.01 90.78
C ASP A 1120 -1.16 -60.00 89.67
N ASP A 1121 -1.88 -58.88 89.31
CA ASP A 1121 -2.05 -58.21 87.93
C ASP A 1121 -2.33 -56.62 87.83
N LEU A 1122 -2.37 -55.97 86.61
CA LEU A 1122 -3.02 -54.68 86.10
C LEU A 1122 -2.29 -53.28 85.73
N PRO A 1123 -2.74 -52.49 84.67
CA PRO A 1123 -2.35 -51.07 84.24
C PRO A 1123 -3.57 -50.05 84.03
N PRO A 1124 -3.74 -48.99 83.12
CA PRO A 1124 -2.94 -48.05 82.21
C PRO A 1124 -3.44 -46.51 82.04
N LEU A 1125 -2.99 -45.71 80.99
CA LEU A 1125 -3.57 -44.47 80.28
C LEU A 1125 -3.42 -42.98 80.84
N PRO A 1126 -3.88 -41.83 80.20
CA PRO A 1126 -3.81 -41.19 78.81
C PRO A 1126 -3.63 -39.60 78.73
N ILE A 1127 -3.69 -38.94 77.53
CA ILE A 1127 -4.12 -37.50 77.18
C ILE A 1127 -3.89 -37.20 75.64
N VAL A 1128 -4.63 -36.45 74.76
CA VAL A 1128 -5.48 -35.20 74.72
C VAL A 1128 -4.65 -33.92 74.31
N ALA A 1129 -5.01 -32.91 73.47
CA ALA A 1129 -6.27 -32.22 73.04
C ALA A 1129 -6.28 -31.66 71.56
N LEU A 1130 -7.12 -30.63 71.21
CA LEU A 1130 -7.37 -30.04 69.86
C LEU A 1130 -7.94 -28.58 69.92
N PHE A 1131 -7.57 -27.66 68.99
CA PHE A 1131 -8.16 -26.30 68.62
C PHE A 1131 -8.53 -25.22 69.69
N GLY A 1132 -8.37 -23.92 69.34
CA GLY A 1132 -8.99 -22.75 70.03
C GLY A 1132 -8.47 -21.35 69.63
N ALA A 1133 -9.28 -20.28 69.69
CA ALA A 1133 -8.90 -18.90 69.29
C ALA A 1133 -9.76 -17.76 69.93
N LEU A 1134 -9.21 -16.54 70.08
CA LEU A 1134 -9.92 -15.23 70.28
C LEU A 1134 -8.95 -14.02 70.16
N GLY A 1135 -9.41 -12.76 70.13
CA GLY A 1135 -8.55 -11.54 70.09
C GLY A 1135 -9.29 -10.19 70.26
N CYS A 1136 -8.60 -9.03 70.28
CA CYS A 1136 -9.23 -7.68 70.27
C CYS A 1136 -8.27 -6.46 70.04
N ALA A 1137 -8.77 -5.38 69.42
CA ALA A 1137 -8.27 -3.97 69.37
C ALA A 1137 -6.91 -3.63 68.66
N ALA A 1138 -6.71 -2.51 67.93
CA ALA A 1138 -7.64 -1.49 67.38
C ALA A 1138 -7.01 -0.58 66.27
N ALA A 1139 -7.87 -0.09 65.36
CA ALA A 1139 -7.88 1.23 64.65
C ALA A 1139 -6.88 1.63 63.50
N THR A 1140 -7.46 1.83 62.28
CA THR A 1140 -7.27 2.99 61.33
C THR A 1140 -5.95 3.18 60.53
N VAL A 1141 -5.88 3.66 59.25
CA VAL A 1141 -6.88 3.99 58.19
C VAL A 1141 -6.25 4.19 56.77
N ALA A 1142 -7.07 4.06 55.70
CA ALA A 1142 -6.96 4.64 54.32
C ALA A 1142 -5.96 4.17 53.21
N LEU A 1143 -6.57 3.64 52.13
CA LEU A 1143 -6.53 4.09 50.71
C LEU A 1143 -5.29 3.92 49.77
N ALA A 1144 -5.46 2.96 48.84
CA ALA A 1144 -5.63 3.18 47.38
C ALA A 1144 -4.49 2.92 46.33
N LYS A 1145 -4.95 2.42 45.17
CA LYS A 1145 -4.40 2.45 43.78
C LYS A 1145 -3.21 1.55 43.35
N HIS A 1146 -3.59 0.51 42.58
CA HIS A 1146 -3.28 0.28 41.15
C HIS A 1146 -1.86 -0.09 40.62
N ARG A 1147 -1.81 -1.27 39.96
CA ARG A 1147 -1.30 -1.58 38.58
C ARG A 1147 0.17 -1.32 38.18
N GLY A 1148 0.70 -2.27 37.38
CA GLY A 1148 1.97 -2.20 36.63
C GLY A 1148 3.02 -3.15 37.24
N HIS A 1149 3.58 -4.20 36.63
CA HIS A 1149 3.78 -4.69 35.24
C HIS A 1149 5.11 -4.27 34.57
N LYS A 1150 5.84 -5.30 34.10
CA LYS A 1150 6.94 -5.36 33.12
C LYS A 1150 8.38 -5.09 33.60
N GLU A 1151 9.21 -6.08 33.22
CA GLU A 1151 10.60 -6.01 32.71
C GLU A 1151 11.83 -5.72 33.59
N LYS A 1152 12.88 -6.49 33.24
CA LYS A 1152 14.34 -6.35 33.41
C LYS A 1152 14.90 -6.32 34.84
N ASP A 1153 15.64 -7.33 35.25
CA ASP A 1153 17.04 -7.69 34.88
C ASP A 1153 18.05 -6.75 35.55
N GLU A 1154 19.06 -7.38 36.17
CA GLU A 1154 20.37 -6.84 36.55
C GLU A 1154 20.44 -5.68 37.59
N ASP A 1155 21.45 -5.75 38.44
CA ASP A 1155 22.15 -4.58 38.97
C ASP A 1155 23.64 -4.97 39.03
N GLU A 1156 24.47 -4.20 38.33
CA GLU A 1156 25.90 -4.47 38.12
C GLU A 1156 26.75 -3.98 39.31
N GLY A 1157 28.08 -4.08 39.23
CA GLY A 1157 28.96 -3.64 40.32
C GLY A 1157 30.38 -3.28 39.90
N GLU A 1158 30.55 -2.03 39.44
CA GLU A 1158 31.82 -1.29 39.29
C GLU A 1158 32.78 -1.75 38.15
N GLY A 1159 33.41 -0.84 37.37
CA GLY A 1159 33.19 0.61 37.27
C GLY A 1159 34.36 1.40 36.67
N GLY A 1160 34.04 2.48 35.93
CA GLY A 1160 34.97 3.52 35.46
C GLY A 1160 35.78 3.17 34.18
N GLY A 1161 36.24 4.13 33.38
CA GLY A 1161 35.96 5.58 33.44
C GLY A 1161 37.01 6.45 32.74
N GLU A 1162 36.52 7.38 31.90
CA GLU A 1162 37.24 8.46 31.17
C GLU A 1162 38.04 8.09 29.90
N GLU A 1163 37.77 8.87 28.84
CA GLU A 1163 38.25 8.88 27.43
C GLU A 1163 38.16 7.59 26.60
#